data_AF-A0A971T2Y3-F1
#
_entry.id   AF-A0A971T2Y3-F1
#
_cell.length_a   1.000
_cell.length_b   1.000
_cell.length_c   1.000
_cell.angle_alpha   90.00
_cell.angle_beta   90.00
_cell.angle_gamma   90.00
#
_symmetry.space_group_name_H-M   'P 1'
#
loop_
_entity.id
_entity.type
_entity.pdbx_description
1 polymer ?
#
loop_
_entity_poly.entity_id
_entity_poly.type
_entity_poly.pdbx_seq_one_letter_code
_entity_poly.pdbx_strand_id
1 'polypeptide(L)'
;MKHRKGNLILFLLVGMLVISSIPSCSKPTEGTIIDSDLFASTEMLTTVNTLIANVEETQGTRVGSTFNAIYLSAFSDADIIRLIWSAQDNVYLSSIDLDGRFSTVIPEYIKGEPLAATQCSNNSLCLLTSMFSQESFQTLVNFYIIASDGTLRLSGTLDDAADRTVIDVESDMTSNVLIFLDDSILTLDTESGNTKRVPADNSGVLDFACVSDQKIMALKLDSDGGRSLYEFSINDLKQQTVFRFLPEDGFLPERIISGGGPDECLFLLSYDKISEYNVQNATLTTLVTTSKQRLDLDIHTGMCVLSSREFILLGAYSFADNESGLLRISLTEPNAQVKILRLAAAFDDSAYDMEALAVFFNQTYSDYRIEVVYYDRYTNVIDGDSLLSSRKEMILDVLGDHPPDLFCLPIGELEVLAEKNVLADISPVIDQYTGNDSKKYLLNAVKAPEANGAQYYLTPFFNVSCFLIENEHFQAIEDFSLDGLMEYADLIHVSLIGNQYSHSFSEMARIYFVDRAAGKASLDSPDFLTLLNTFEPENNESNPSQLLRFVTLNNFVDYITSARLSAVDFTAMGYPRGRPEPPIVSATMGYAVYENSIFPDGADKFIEFLMSDTVQFLSTAFANDDIPVSRSAMNTQIRTMAQRSQETDSGIITRGGINESDYLRPFPTDQSWEAGFKQIIDSAKGFYIPDLYLQIIFDEEMIPFIVGEKTAEETAAILQSRVGIYVAERAS
;
A
#
# COMPACT_ATOMS: atom_id res chain seq x y z
N MET A 1 8.39 71.27 37.38
CA MET A 1 9.18 70.46 36.44
C MET A 1 8.49 69.10 36.28
N LYS A 2 8.04 68.81 35.06
CA LYS A 2 7.71 67.52 34.37
C LYS A 2 7.18 66.34 35.23
N HIS A 3 5.88 66.01 35.14
CA HIS A 3 5.20 65.11 34.17
C HIS A 3 5.36 63.61 34.48
N ARG A 4 4.27 62.90 34.85
CA ARG A 4 3.46 62.00 33.99
C ARG A 4 2.50 61.10 34.80
N LYS A 5 1.37 60.77 34.14
CA LYS A 5 0.31 59.78 34.44
C LYS A 5 -0.60 60.16 35.62
N GLY A 6 -1.93 60.30 35.46
CA GLY A 6 -2.85 59.76 34.47
C GLY A 6 -4.00 59.12 35.26
N ASN A 7 -5.08 59.88 35.42
CA ASN A 7 -6.20 59.64 36.35
C ASN A 7 -6.98 58.34 36.08
N LEU A 8 -7.38 57.66 37.16
CA LEU A 8 -8.45 56.66 37.20
C LEU A 8 -9.37 57.02 38.37
N ILE A 9 -10.60 57.49 38.08
CA ILE A 9 -11.74 57.70 39.01
C ILE A 9 -12.97 57.36 38.15
N LEU A 10 -13.69 56.25 38.34
CA LEU A 10 -14.63 55.83 39.41
C LEU A 10 -16.04 56.41 39.27
N PHE A 11 -17.02 55.51 39.50
CA PHE A 11 -18.48 55.60 39.74
C PHE A 11 -19.38 55.15 38.57
N LEU A 12 -20.51 54.42 38.73
CA LEU A 12 -21.07 53.45 39.69
C LEU A 12 -22.51 53.17 39.18
N LEU A 13 -23.00 51.91 39.22
CA LEU A 13 -24.40 51.41 39.44
C LEU A 13 -25.61 52.15 38.80
N VAL A 14 -26.64 51.50 38.24
CA VAL A 14 -27.55 50.50 38.85
C VAL A 14 -28.27 49.72 37.73
N GLY A 15 -28.22 48.38 37.78
CA GLY A 15 -29.14 47.49 37.05
C GLY A 15 -30.01 46.73 38.05
N MET A 16 -31.33 46.86 37.92
CA MET A 16 -32.33 46.11 38.69
C MET A 16 -32.66 44.79 38.01
N LEU A 17 -32.74 43.75 38.84
CA LEU A 17 -33.24 42.39 38.57
C LEU A 17 -34.61 42.38 37.88
N VAL A 18 -34.75 41.50 36.88
CA VAL A 18 -35.92 40.59 36.79
C VAL A 18 -35.37 39.19 36.52
N ILE A 19 -35.42 38.34 37.55
CA ILE A 19 -35.15 36.91 37.47
C ILE A 19 -36.44 36.25 36.94
N SER A 20 -36.41 35.75 35.72
CA SER A 20 -37.29 34.64 35.33
C SER A 20 -36.49 33.35 35.45
N SER A 21 -36.94 32.48 36.35
CA SER A 21 -36.39 31.14 36.60
C SER A 21 -36.34 30.31 35.33
N ILE A 22 -35.11 30.08 34.83
CA ILE A 22 -34.81 29.05 33.83
C ILE A 22 -34.90 27.69 34.55
N PRO A 23 -35.57 26.66 33.97
CA PRO A 23 -35.50 25.31 34.52
C PRO A 23 -34.03 24.88 34.54
N SER A 24 -33.57 24.32 35.65
CA SER A 24 -32.22 23.78 35.78
C SER A 24 -31.88 22.86 34.61
N CYS A 25 -30.97 23.27 33.73
CA CYS A 25 -30.23 22.32 32.89
C CYS A 25 -29.59 21.31 33.83
N SER A 26 -30.00 20.04 33.72
CA SER A 26 -29.24 18.92 34.25
C SER A 26 -27.79 19.09 33.78
N LYS A 27 -26.82 18.97 34.69
CA LYS A 27 -25.42 18.88 34.30
C LYS A 27 -25.31 17.74 33.27
N PRO A 28 -24.60 17.93 32.14
CA PRO A 28 -24.35 16.84 31.22
C PRO A 28 -23.68 15.70 31.98
N THR A 29 -24.10 14.48 31.70
CA THR A 29 -23.51 13.28 32.26
C THR A 29 -22.09 13.17 31.70
N GLU A 30 -21.07 13.21 32.56
CA GLU A 30 -19.73 12.73 32.20
C GLU A 30 -19.88 11.23 31.93
N GLY A 31 -19.84 10.84 30.66
CA GLY A 31 -20.05 9.46 30.29
C GLY A 31 -18.86 8.58 30.60
N THR A 32 -19.13 7.29 30.76
CA THR A 32 -18.06 6.29 30.88
C THR A 32 -17.63 5.88 29.49
N ILE A 33 -16.33 6.01 29.19
CA ILE A 33 -15.70 5.46 27.99
C ILE A 33 -15.22 4.05 28.34
N ILE A 34 -15.66 3.07 27.58
CA ILE A 34 -15.28 1.66 27.75
C ILE A 34 -14.54 1.22 26.50
N ASP A 35 -13.30 0.76 26.65
CA ASP A 35 -12.60 0.07 25.56
C ASP A 35 -13.14 -1.36 25.44
N SER A 36 -13.60 -1.73 24.25
CA SER A 36 -13.94 -3.12 23.97
C SER A 36 -12.69 -3.95 23.71
N ASP A 37 -12.73 -5.22 24.10
CA ASP A 37 -11.68 -6.21 23.77
C ASP A 37 -11.90 -6.84 22.39
N LEU A 38 -12.73 -6.23 21.52
CA LEU A 38 -13.08 -6.80 20.22
C LEU A 38 -11.88 -6.89 19.30
N PHE A 39 -11.83 -7.99 18.56
CA PHE A 39 -10.89 -8.20 17.50
C PHE A 39 -11.45 -7.60 16.20
N ALA A 40 -10.68 -6.71 15.58
CA ALA A 40 -11.03 -6.08 14.32
C ALA A 40 -10.23 -6.72 13.17
N SER A 41 -10.94 -7.25 12.17
CA SER A 41 -10.35 -7.66 10.89
C SER A 41 -10.64 -6.60 9.83
N THR A 42 -9.67 -6.26 9.01
CA THR A 42 -9.84 -5.30 7.91
C THR A 42 -9.58 -5.95 6.56
N GLU A 43 -10.43 -5.64 5.58
CA GLU A 43 -10.35 -6.14 4.21
C GLU A 43 -10.43 -4.94 3.24
N MET A 44 -9.45 -4.81 2.35
CA MET A 44 -9.48 -3.81 1.28
C MET A 44 -10.31 -4.33 0.11
N LEU A 45 -11.52 -3.81 -0.07
CA LEU A 45 -12.44 -4.26 -1.11
C LEU A 45 -12.01 -3.76 -2.50
N THR A 46 -11.49 -2.54 -2.58
CA THR A 46 -10.89 -1.95 -3.79
C THR A 46 -10.05 -0.74 -3.40
N THR A 47 -8.99 -0.46 -4.15
CA THR A 47 -8.26 0.82 -4.07
C THR A 47 -8.92 1.87 -4.96
N VAL A 48 -8.64 3.15 -4.70
CA VAL A 48 -9.03 4.25 -5.61
C VAL A 48 -8.43 4.07 -7.00
N ASN A 49 -7.20 3.56 -7.07
CA ASN A 49 -6.51 3.28 -8.34
C ASN A 49 -7.25 2.20 -9.14
N THR A 50 -7.63 1.11 -8.50
CA THR A 50 -8.40 0.03 -9.14
C THR A 50 -9.79 0.50 -9.58
N LEU A 51 -10.44 1.35 -8.76
CA LEU A 51 -11.72 1.97 -9.09
C LEU A 51 -11.62 2.77 -10.40
N ILE A 52 -10.61 3.63 -10.50
CA ILE A 52 -10.33 4.46 -11.67
C ILE A 52 -10.01 3.58 -12.89
N ALA A 53 -9.09 2.64 -12.75
CA ALA A 53 -8.68 1.76 -13.85
C ALA A 53 -9.86 0.97 -14.44
N ASN A 54 -10.75 0.46 -13.59
CA ASN A 54 -11.97 -0.23 -14.03
C ASN A 54 -12.90 0.68 -14.83
N VAL A 55 -13.06 1.95 -14.42
CA VAL A 55 -13.86 2.92 -15.19
C VAL A 55 -13.20 3.24 -16.53
N GLU A 56 -11.90 3.47 -16.56
CA GLU A 56 -11.17 3.76 -17.80
C GLU A 56 -11.27 2.59 -18.80
N GLU A 57 -11.18 1.35 -18.30
CA GLU A 57 -11.32 0.13 -19.11
C GLU A 57 -12.75 -0.08 -19.63
N THR A 58 -13.75 0.05 -18.75
CA THR A 58 -15.15 -0.27 -19.11
C THR A 58 -15.85 0.83 -19.89
N GLN A 59 -15.50 2.10 -19.65
CA GLN A 59 -16.15 3.27 -20.24
C GLN A 59 -15.29 3.96 -21.32
N GLY A 60 -14.03 3.54 -21.51
CA GLY A 60 -13.12 4.14 -22.49
C GLY A 60 -12.82 5.62 -22.26
N THR A 61 -13.09 6.12 -21.05
CA THR A 61 -12.95 7.53 -20.66
C THR A 61 -11.77 7.63 -19.70
N ARG A 62 -10.73 8.41 -20.03
CA ARG A 62 -9.66 8.72 -19.07
C ARG A 62 -10.23 9.53 -17.92
N VAL A 63 -10.04 9.04 -16.70
CA VAL A 63 -10.44 9.69 -15.44
C VAL A 63 -9.28 10.51 -14.86
N GLY A 64 -8.06 10.30 -15.36
CA GLY A 64 -6.85 11.08 -15.04
C GLY A 64 -6.28 10.82 -13.65
N SER A 65 -5.57 11.79 -13.07
CA SER A 65 -4.77 11.53 -11.86
C SER A 65 -5.62 11.22 -10.62
N THR A 66 -5.12 10.30 -9.81
CA THR A 66 -5.77 9.72 -8.62
C THR A 66 -5.99 10.73 -7.50
N PHE A 67 -5.22 11.82 -7.47
CA PHE A 67 -5.29 12.89 -6.46
C PHE A 67 -6.59 13.71 -6.47
N ASN A 68 -7.46 13.55 -7.48
CA ASN A 68 -8.67 14.35 -7.64
C ASN A 68 -9.98 13.56 -7.43
N ALA A 69 -9.91 12.28 -7.05
CA ALA A 69 -11.10 11.50 -6.75
C ALA A 69 -11.64 11.85 -5.35
N ILE A 70 -12.89 12.32 -5.28
CA ILE A 70 -13.58 12.67 -4.03
C ILE A 70 -14.68 11.64 -3.81
N TYR A 71 -14.63 10.90 -2.70
CA TYR A 71 -15.74 10.06 -2.27
C TYR A 71 -16.77 10.90 -1.53
N LEU A 72 -18.04 10.73 -1.92
CA LEU A 72 -19.13 11.54 -1.42
C LEU A 72 -20.00 10.77 -0.43
N SER A 73 -20.36 9.53 -0.77
CA SER A 73 -21.17 8.68 0.11
C SER A 73 -21.10 7.21 -0.31
N ALA A 74 -21.32 6.32 0.65
CA ALA A 74 -21.44 4.89 0.45
C ALA A 74 -22.65 4.35 1.20
N PHE A 75 -23.42 3.45 0.59
CA PHE A 75 -24.54 2.80 1.24
C PHE A 75 -24.72 1.37 0.75
N SER A 76 -25.31 0.53 1.60
CA SER A 76 -25.58 -0.87 1.29
C SER A 76 -27.01 -1.02 0.79
N ASP A 77 -27.15 -1.88 -0.22
CA ASP A 77 -28.43 -2.33 -0.76
C ASP A 77 -28.36 -3.85 -0.91
N ALA A 78 -28.85 -4.56 0.11
CA ALA A 78 -28.62 -6.00 0.27
C ALA A 78 -27.12 -6.35 0.19
N ASP A 79 -26.72 -7.18 -0.78
CA ASP A 79 -25.34 -7.66 -0.95
C ASP A 79 -24.50 -6.76 -1.90
N ILE A 80 -24.93 -5.51 -2.14
CA ILE A 80 -24.25 -4.56 -3.03
C ILE A 80 -23.92 -3.28 -2.26
N ILE A 81 -22.66 -2.88 -2.34
CA ILE A 81 -22.16 -1.59 -1.86
C ILE A 81 -22.25 -0.60 -3.01
N ARG A 82 -22.97 0.50 -2.79
CA ARG A 82 -23.10 1.58 -3.76
C ARG A 82 -22.25 2.76 -3.34
N LEU A 83 -21.55 3.33 -4.30
CA LEU A 83 -20.57 4.38 -4.09
C LEU A 83 -20.90 5.55 -4.98
N ILE A 84 -20.83 6.75 -4.42
CA ILE A 84 -20.85 7.99 -5.17
C ILE A 84 -19.52 8.66 -4.96
N TRP A 85 -18.88 8.99 -6.07
CA TRP A 85 -17.62 9.69 -6.07
C TRP A 85 -17.54 10.59 -7.29
N SER A 86 -16.62 11.53 -7.28
CA SER A 86 -16.39 12.44 -8.40
C SER A 86 -14.93 12.59 -8.74
N ALA A 87 -14.65 12.75 -10.02
CA ALA A 87 -13.33 13.04 -10.55
C ALA A 87 -13.47 13.79 -11.88
N GLN A 88 -12.58 14.75 -12.16
CA GLN A 88 -12.55 15.53 -13.41
C GLN A 88 -13.94 15.99 -13.88
N ASP A 89 -14.67 16.68 -12.98
CA ASP A 89 -16.00 17.26 -13.21
C ASP A 89 -17.16 16.27 -13.44
N ASN A 90 -16.90 14.96 -13.37
CA ASN A 90 -17.93 13.93 -13.48
C ASN A 90 -18.28 13.33 -12.12
N VAL A 91 -19.55 12.92 -11.98
CA VAL A 91 -20.02 12.08 -10.87
C VAL A 91 -20.16 10.66 -11.37
N TYR A 92 -19.68 9.73 -10.56
CA TYR A 92 -19.69 8.29 -10.83
C TYR A 92 -20.57 7.61 -9.80
N LEU A 93 -21.46 6.75 -10.27
CA LEU A 93 -22.26 5.85 -9.45
C LEU A 93 -21.72 4.45 -9.65
N SER A 94 -20.94 3.99 -8.69
CA SER A 94 -20.31 2.67 -8.74
C SER A 94 -21.04 1.69 -7.82
N SER A 95 -21.01 0.42 -8.18
CA SER A 95 -21.55 -0.68 -7.38
C SER A 95 -20.54 -1.80 -7.31
N ILE A 96 -20.33 -2.31 -6.09
CA ILE A 96 -19.44 -3.42 -5.77
C ILE A 96 -20.29 -4.49 -5.09
N ASP A 97 -20.38 -5.67 -5.66
CA ASP A 97 -20.97 -6.81 -4.95
C ASP A 97 -19.98 -7.42 -3.93
N LEU A 98 -20.46 -8.27 -3.03
CA LEU A 98 -19.60 -8.95 -2.04
C LEU A 98 -18.54 -9.87 -2.68
N ASP A 99 -18.65 -10.20 -3.97
CA ASP A 99 -17.64 -10.95 -4.73
C ASP A 99 -16.59 -10.00 -5.39
N GLY A 100 -16.67 -8.69 -5.12
CA GLY A 100 -15.76 -7.67 -5.67
C GLY A 100 -16.04 -7.29 -7.13
N ARG A 101 -17.17 -7.69 -7.71
CA ARG A 101 -17.51 -7.32 -9.10
C ARG A 101 -17.97 -5.88 -9.18
N PHE A 102 -17.41 -5.19 -10.15
CA PHE A 102 -17.57 -3.77 -10.31
C PHE A 102 -18.52 -3.41 -11.46
N SER A 103 -19.35 -2.40 -11.24
CA SER A 103 -20.09 -1.71 -12.31
C SER A 103 -20.18 -0.22 -12.02
N THR A 104 -20.13 0.61 -13.06
CA THR A 104 -20.22 2.07 -12.94
C THR A 104 -21.15 2.66 -13.97
N VAL A 105 -21.94 3.64 -13.53
CA VAL A 105 -22.76 4.51 -14.38
C VAL A 105 -22.28 5.96 -14.21
N ILE A 106 -22.21 6.70 -15.32
CA ILE A 106 -21.86 8.12 -15.34
C ILE A 106 -23.12 8.91 -15.70
N PRO A 107 -23.79 9.59 -14.75
CA PRO A 107 -25.03 10.29 -15.05
C PRO A 107 -24.74 11.67 -15.68
N GLU A 108 -24.89 11.75 -17.00
CA GLU A 108 -24.61 12.97 -17.80
C GLU A 108 -25.48 14.19 -17.45
N TYR A 109 -26.57 13.99 -16.69
CA TYR A 109 -27.50 15.06 -16.30
C TYR A 109 -27.06 15.82 -15.04
N ILE A 110 -26.07 15.32 -14.29
CA ILE A 110 -25.55 15.98 -13.09
C ILE A 110 -24.67 17.15 -13.54
N LYS A 111 -24.84 18.30 -12.89
CA LYS A 111 -24.06 19.50 -13.19
C LYS A 111 -23.60 20.18 -11.91
N GLY A 112 -22.45 20.84 -12.00
CA GLY A 112 -21.84 21.52 -10.86
C GLY A 112 -20.99 20.58 -10.01
N GLU A 113 -20.30 21.16 -9.03
CA GLU A 113 -19.43 20.44 -8.10
C GLU A 113 -20.27 19.73 -7.04
N PRO A 114 -20.07 18.44 -6.78
CA PRO A 114 -20.78 17.73 -5.72
C PRO A 114 -20.48 18.30 -4.33
N LEU A 115 -21.52 18.37 -3.49
CA LEU A 115 -21.44 18.88 -2.12
C LEU A 115 -21.61 17.77 -1.08
N ALA A 116 -22.73 17.05 -1.16
CA ALA A 116 -23.11 16.04 -0.18
C ALA A 116 -24.16 15.10 -0.78
N ALA A 117 -24.27 13.89 -0.23
CA ALA A 117 -25.25 12.91 -0.70
C ALA A 117 -25.74 11.99 0.41
N THR A 118 -27.03 11.63 0.38
CA THR A 118 -27.66 10.69 1.33
C THR A 118 -28.57 9.71 0.61
N GLN A 119 -28.63 8.47 1.10
CA GLN A 119 -29.66 7.52 0.69
C GLN A 119 -31.04 8.02 1.10
N CYS A 120 -32.03 7.82 0.24
CA CYS A 120 -33.44 8.10 0.46
C CYS A 120 -34.25 6.80 0.45
N SER A 121 -35.53 6.88 0.79
CA SER A 121 -36.44 5.74 0.63
C SER A 121 -36.51 5.22 -0.82
N ASN A 122 -36.98 3.97 -0.98
CA ASN A 122 -37.12 3.29 -2.27
C ASN A 122 -35.81 3.10 -3.06
N ASN A 123 -34.68 2.90 -2.36
CA ASN A 123 -33.34 2.76 -2.93
C ASN A 123 -32.98 3.92 -3.88
N SER A 124 -33.43 5.12 -3.54
CA SER A 124 -33.03 6.34 -4.23
C SER A 124 -31.92 7.06 -3.49
N LEU A 125 -31.23 7.94 -4.20
CA LEU A 125 -30.18 8.79 -3.70
C LEU A 125 -30.60 10.26 -3.86
N CYS A 126 -30.33 11.09 -2.86
CA CYS A 126 -30.33 12.54 -3.03
C CYS A 126 -28.88 13.03 -3.09
N LEU A 127 -28.50 13.65 -4.20
CA LEU A 127 -27.21 14.31 -4.40
C LEU A 127 -27.41 15.83 -4.47
N LEU A 128 -26.60 16.57 -3.73
CA LEU A 128 -26.51 18.03 -3.81
C LEU A 128 -25.27 18.44 -4.60
N THR A 129 -25.41 19.46 -5.44
CA THR A 129 -24.28 20.07 -6.15
C THR A 129 -24.32 21.60 -6.04
N SER A 130 -23.16 22.24 -6.12
CA SER A 130 -23.02 23.68 -6.25
C SER A 130 -22.65 24.09 -7.67
N MET A 131 -23.21 25.20 -8.13
CA MET A 131 -22.82 25.82 -9.39
C MET A 131 -22.91 27.34 -9.29
N PHE A 132 -21.85 28.04 -9.71
CA PHE A 132 -21.90 29.49 -9.84
C PHE A 132 -22.76 29.91 -11.04
N SER A 133 -23.81 30.69 -10.78
CA SER A 133 -24.68 31.26 -11.81
C SER A 133 -24.18 32.65 -12.23
N GLN A 134 -23.84 32.79 -13.51
CA GLN A 134 -23.46 34.09 -14.08
C GLN A 134 -24.66 35.06 -14.19
N GLU A 135 -25.89 34.56 -14.20
CA GLU A 135 -27.09 35.40 -14.32
C GLU A 135 -27.46 36.06 -12.98
N SER A 136 -27.43 35.29 -11.89
CA SER A 136 -27.76 35.79 -10.55
C SER A 136 -26.55 36.28 -9.76
N PHE A 137 -25.33 35.95 -10.20
CA PHE A 137 -24.07 36.16 -9.44
C PHE A 137 -24.09 35.48 -8.06
N GLN A 138 -24.74 34.31 -7.98
CA GLN A 138 -24.85 33.50 -6.77
C GLN A 138 -24.36 32.08 -7.02
N THR A 139 -23.88 31.43 -5.97
CA THR A 139 -23.66 29.99 -5.96
C THR A 139 -25.01 29.31 -5.69
N LEU A 140 -25.55 28.65 -6.71
CA LEU A 140 -26.79 27.90 -6.62
C LEU A 140 -26.51 26.49 -6.09
N VAL A 141 -27.41 25.98 -5.27
CA VAL A 141 -27.42 24.58 -4.85
C VAL A 141 -28.51 23.85 -5.62
N ASN A 142 -28.14 22.77 -6.31
CA ASN A 142 -29.08 21.91 -7.02
C ASN A 142 -29.21 20.57 -6.29
N PHE A 143 -30.37 19.93 -6.44
CA PHE A 143 -30.60 18.58 -5.95
C PHE A 143 -30.95 17.63 -7.09
N TYR A 144 -30.55 16.37 -6.94
CA TYR A 144 -30.85 15.28 -7.85
C TYR A 144 -31.33 14.07 -7.05
N ILE A 145 -32.56 13.62 -7.29
CA ILE A 145 -33.09 12.35 -6.80
C ILE A 145 -32.85 11.31 -7.88
N ILE A 146 -31.97 10.36 -7.57
CA ILE A 146 -31.46 9.37 -8.53
C ILE A 146 -31.94 7.99 -8.09
N ALA A 147 -32.37 7.16 -9.03
CA ALA A 147 -32.69 5.76 -8.77
C ALA A 147 -31.41 4.91 -8.69
N SER A 148 -31.52 3.72 -8.10
CA SER A 148 -30.42 2.77 -7.97
C SER A 148 -29.76 2.35 -9.29
N ASP A 149 -30.44 2.48 -10.43
CA ASP A 149 -29.89 2.18 -11.76
C ASP A 149 -29.26 3.41 -12.45
N GLY A 150 -29.14 4.53 -11.74
CA GLY A 150 -28.63 5.79 -12.26
C GLY A 150 -29.67 6.64 -13.00
N THR A 151 -30.94 6.23 -13.03
CA THR A 151 -32.02 7.01 -13.68
C THR A 151 -32.40 8.23 -12.83
N LEU A 152 -32.46 9.41 -13.44
CA LEU A 152 -32.98 10.62 -12.79
C LEU A 152 -34.48 10.49 -12.51
N ARG A 153 -34.89 10.66 -11.26
CA ARG A 153 -36.30 10.72 -10.85
C ARG A 153 -36.81 12.15 -10.75
N LEU A 154 -36.04 13.02 -10.11
CA LEU A 154 -36.41 14.41 -9.85
C LEU A 154 -35.16 15.27 -9.72
N SER A 155 -35.22 16.53 -10.16
CA SER A 155 -34.17 17.51 -9.87
C SER A 155 -34.75 18.92 -9.79
N GLY A 156 -33.99 19.81 -9.17
CA GLY A 156 -34.33 21.22 -9.06
C GLY A 156 -33.24 22.05 -8.42
N THR A 157 -33.50 23.34 -8.30
CA THR A 157 -32.62 24.30 -7.63
C THR A 157 -33.22 24.70 -6.29
N LEU A 158 -32.40 24.74 -5.26
CA LEU A 158 -32.76 25.14 -3.90
C LEU A 158 -32.43 26.62 -3.70
N ASP A 159 -33.35 27.49 -4.12
CA ASP A 159 -33.16 28.96 -4.01
C ASP A 159 -32.86 29.41 -2.57
N ASP A 160 -33.48 28.76 -1.59
CA ASP A 160 -33.28 29.02 -0.17
C ASP A 160 -31.88 28.60 0.34
N ALA A 161 -31.12 27.81 -0.43
CA ALA A 161 -29.76 27.41 -0.11
C ALA A 161 -28.69 28.23 -0.87
N ALA A 162 -29.10 29.17 -1.73
CA ALA A 162 -28.15 29.97 -2.51
C ALA A 162 -27.19 30.78 -1.61
N ASP A 163 -25.89 30.73 -1.95
CA ASP A 163 -24.77 31.33 -1.20
C ASP A 163 -24.62 30.89 0.26
N ARG A 164 -25.34 29.86 0.69
CA ARG A 164 -25.23 29.29 2.05
C ARG A 164 -24.29 28.11 2.09
N THR A 165 -23.71 27.89 3.25
CA THR A 165 -22.90 26.69 3.49
C THR A 165 -23.84 25.53 3.80
N VAL A 166 -23.78 24.46 3.00
CA VAL A 166 -24.38 23.17 3.33
C VAL A 166 -23.44 22.48 4.32
N ILE A 167 -23.92 22.25 5.54
CA ILE A 167 -23.19 21.53 6.58
C ILE A 167 -23.34 20.03 6.35
N ASP A 168 -24.57 19.57 6.13
CA ASP A 168 -24.87 18.14 6.02
C ASP A 168 -26.22 17.89 5.31
N VAL A 169 -26.45 16.65 4.88
CA VAL A 169 -27.70 16.19 4.28
C VAL A 169 -28.09 14.80 4.80
N GLU A 170 -29.26 14.69 5.42
CA GLU A 170 -29.73 13.45 6.05
C GLU A 170 -31.12 13.07 5.54
N SER A 171 -31.41 11.77 5.42
CA SER A 171 -32.79 11.33 5.19
C SER A 171 -33.56 11.26 6.50
N ASP A 172 -34.83 11.64 6.46
CA ASP A 172 -35.75 11.41 7.58
C ASP A 172 -36.25 9.96 7.67
N MET A 173 -35.66 9.05 6.88
CA MET A 173 -36.03 7.63 6.72
C MET A 173 -37.43 7.41 6.13
N THR A 174 -38.09 8.45 5.64
CA THR A 174 -39.39 8.41 5.00
C THR A 174 -39.33 9.04 3.60
N SER A 175 -40.13 10.05 3.29
CA SER A 175 -40.18 10.70 1.97
C SER A 175 -39.40 12.01 1.90
N ASN A 176 -38.69 12.42 2.95
CA ASN A 176 -37.98 13.70 2.97
C ASN A 176 -36.47 13.56 3.19
N VAL A 177 -35.80 14.60 2.73
CA VAL A 177 -34.38 14.85 2.98
C VAL A 177 -34.26 16.17 3.74
N LEU A 178 -33.44 16.19 4.76
CA LEU A 178 -33.12 17.34 5.58
C LEU A 178 -31.75 17.86 5.15
N ILE A 179 -31.70 19.14 4.81
CA ILE A 179 -30.49 19.82 4.36
C ILE A 179 -30.16 20.86 5.42
N PHE A 180 -29.05 20.65 6.12
CA PHE A 180 -28.61 21.51 7.20
C PHE A 180 -27.73 22.61 6.62
N LEU A 181 -28.22 23.84 6.72
CA LEU A 181 -27.49 25.04 6.36
C LEU A 181 -26.95 25.69 7.64
N ASP A 182 -25.99 26.58 7.51
CA ASP A 182 -25.44 27.36 8.64
C ASP A 182 -26.51 28.13 9.44
N ASP A 183 -27.54 28.65 8.76
CA ASP A 183 -28.58 29.52 9.33
C ASP A 183 -30.00 28.91 9.35
N SER A 184 -30.16 27.66 8.87
CA SER A 184 -31.48 27.04 8.72
C SER A 184 -31.42 25.55 8.42
N ILE A 185 -32.59 24.91 8.46
CA ILE A 185 -32.81 23.55 7.99
C ILE A 185 -33.85 23.60 6.88
N LEU A 186 -33.54 23.01 5.73
CA LEU A 186 -34.48 22.81 4.64
C LEU A 186 -34.97 21.36 4.63
N THR A 187 -36.27 21.16 4.67
CA THR A 187 -36.88 19.87 4.37
C THR A 187 -37.26 19.84 2.89
N LEU A 188 -36.72 18.89 2.14
CA LEU A 188 -37.03 18.59 0.75
C LEU A 188 -37.90 17.33 0.68
N ASP A 189 -39.11 17.47 0.14
CA ASP A 189 -39.96 16.33 -0.20
C ASP A 189 -39.44 15.68 -1.50
N THR A 190 -39.00 14.42 -1.41
CA THR A 190 -38.30 13.73 -2.51
C THR A 190 -39.22 13.29 -3.65
N GLU A 191 -40.54 13.34 -3.47
CA GLU A 191 -41.51 12.98 -4.51
C GLU A 191 -41.98 14.21 -5.30
N SER A 192 -42.22 15.32 -4.61
CA SER A 192 -42.78 16.55 -5.17
C SER A 192 -41.74 17.63 -5.45
N GLY A 193 -40.58 17.58 -4.80
CA GLY A 193 -39.55 18.61 -4.88
C GLY A 193 -39.87 19.86 -4.08
N ASN A 194 -40.94 19.85 -3.29
CA ASN A 194 -41.31 20.97 -2.45
C ASN A 194 -40.33 21.12 -1.28
N THR A 195 -40.00 22.36 -0.96
CA THR A 195 -39.11 22.69 0.14
C THR A 195 -39.84 23.43 1.25
N LYS A 196 -39.38 23.22 2.48
CA LYS A 196 -39.80 23.99 3.66
C LYS A 196 -38.57 24.39 4.47
N ARG A 197 -38.40 25.71 4.67
CA ARG A 197 -37.32 26.26 5.48
C ARG A 197 -37.75 26.53 6.91
N VAL A 198 -36.89 26.16 7.85
CA VAL A 198 -37.00 26.51 9.27
C VAL A 198 -35.70 27.18 9.73
N PRO A 199 -35.73 28.43 10.24
CA PRO A 199 -34.54 29.07 10.78
C PRO A 199 -33.95 28.30 11.97
N ALA A 200 -32.63 28.11 11.99
CA ALA A 200 -31.90 27.40 13.04
C ALA A 200 -30.46 27.95 13.11
N ASP A 201 -29.85 28.00 14.29
CA ASP A 201 -28.43 28.34 14.41
C ASP A 201 -27.60 27.06 14.46
N ASN A 202 -27.03 26.69 13.32
CA ASN A 202 -26.19 25.50 13.18
C ASN A 202 -24.69 25.86 13.21
N SER A 203 -24.35 27.07 13.66
CA SER A 203 -22.94 27.48 13.75
C SER A 203 -22.14 26.57 14.71
N GLY A 204 -21.01 26.08 14.20
CA GLY A 204 -20.11 25.17 14.93
C GLY A 204 -20.59 23.72 15.02
N VAL A 205 -21.73 23.38 14.41
CA VAL A 205 -22.11 21.96 14.23
C VAL A 205 -21.20 21.35 13.17
N LEU A 206 -20.62 20.21 13.50
CA LEU A 206 -19.70 19.45 12.67
C LEU A 206 -20.46 18.47 11.78
N ASP A 207 -21.49 17.81 12.32
CA ASP A 207 -22.19 16.72 11.64
C ASP A 207 -23.55 16.43 12.28
N PHE A 208 -24.48 15.85 11.52
CA PHE A 208 -25.79 15.42 11.99
C PHE A 208 -26.01 13.92 11.75
N ALA A 209 -26.88 13.30 12.54
CA ALA A 209 -27.35 11.95 12.28
C ALA A 209 -28.84 11.82 12.62
N CYS A 210 -29.60 11.26 11.69
CA CYS A 210 -31.01 10.94 11.91
C CYS A 210 -31.15 9.61 12.67
N VAL A 211 -31.64 9.65 13.92
CA VAL A 211 -31.86 8.44 14.75
C VAL A 211 -33.26 7.86 14.53
N SER A 212 -34.24 8.74 14.32
CA SER A 212 -35.62 8.38 13.96
C SER A 212 -36.32 9.57 13.29
N ASP A 213 -37.54 9.37 12.80
CA ASP A 213 -38.37 10.39 12.12
C ASP A 213 -38.57 11.69 12.92
N GLN A 214 -38.30 11.70 14.23
CA GLN A 214 -38.47 12.86 15.11
C GLN A 214 -37.22 13.23 15.91
N LYS A 215 -36.13 12.48 15.78
CA LYS A 215 -34.94 12.63 16.63
C LYS A 215 -33.68 12.73 15.79
N ILE A 216 -33.08 13.91 15.83
CA ILE A 216 -31.81 14.20 15.18
C ILE A 216 -30.76 14.42 16.24
N MET A 217 -29.59 13.86 16.01
CA MET A 217 -28.43 14.07 16.85
C MET A 217 -27.45 14.96 16.11
N ALA A 218 -26.87 15.93 16.82
CA ALA A 218 -25.92 16.87 16.26
C ALA A 218 -24.63 16.85 17.06
N LEU A 219 -23.50 16.78 16.37
CA LEU A 219 -22.18 16.87 16.96
C LEU A 219 -21.63 18.28 16.78
N LYS A 220 -21.27 18.97 17.86
CA LYS A 220 -20.83 20.38 17.79
C LYS A 220 -19.50 20.60 18.48
N LEU A 221 -18.67 21.46 17.87
CA LEU A 221 -17.42 21.96 18.42
C LEU A 221 -17.70 23.01 19.51
N ASP A 222 -17.19 22.75 20.69
CA ASP A 222 -17.27 23.67 21.82
C ASP A 222 -16.11 24.70 21.80
N SER A 223 -16.31 25.85 22.43
CA SER A 223 -15.33 26.94 22.44
C SER A 223 -14.00 26.60 23.14
N ASP A 224 -13.99 25.57 23.99
CA ASP A 224 -12.82 25.05 24.69
C ASP A 224 -12.08 23.96 23.89
N GLY A 225 -12.54 23.66 22.66
CA GLY A 225 -12.01 22.59 21.84
C GLY A 225 -12.58 21.21 22.19
N GLY A 226 -13.51 21.10 23.14
CA GLY A 226 -14.29 19.87 23.36
C GLY A 226 -15.32 19.64 22.27
N ARG A 227 -16.01 18.51 22.32
CA ARG A 227 -17.20 18.25 21.50
C ARG A 227 -18.40 17.99 22.37
N SER A 228 -19.56 18.38 21.92
CA SER A 228 -20.82 18.09 22.60
C SER A 228 -21.80 17.45 21.64
N LEU A 229 -22.43 16.37 22.10
CA LEU A 229 -23.50 15.68 21.40
C LEU A 229 -24.84 16.25 21.88
N TYR A 230 -25.66 16.72 20.95
CA TYR A 230 -26.95 17.33 21.22
C TYR A 230 -28.08 16.53 20.58
N GLU A 231 -29.16 16.33 21.33
CA GLU A 231 -30.44 15.94 20.77
C GLU A 231 -31.15 17.19 20.25
N PHE A 232 -31.60 17.13 18.99
CA PHE A 232 -32.27 18.19 18.27
C PHE A 232 -33.68 17.74 17.88
N SER A 233 -34.68 18.45 18.39
CA SER A 233 -36.09 18.26 18.00
C SER A 233 -36.45 19.24 16.88
N ILE A 234 -36.77 18.72 15.69
CA ILE A 234 -37.10 19.54 14.51
C ILE A 234 -38.35 20.39 14.74
N ASN A 235 -39.33 19.87 15.49
CA ASN A 235 -40.66 20.48 15.62
C ASN A 235 -40.67 21.74 16.48
N ASP A 236 -39.83 21.80 17.51
CA ASP A 236 -39.76 22.92 18.46
C ASP A 236 -38.36 23.55 18.57
N LEU A 237 -37.41 23.08 17.76
CA LEU A 237 -36.01 23.54 17.68
C LEU A 237 -35.29 23.52 19.04
N LYS A 238 -35.75 22.67 19.97
CA LYS A 238 -35.08 22.51 21.25
C LYS A 238 -33.83 21.66 21.08
N GLN A 239 -32.76 22.14 21.71
CA GLN A 239 -31.47 21.46 21.80
C GLN A 239 -31.22 21.05 23.24
N GLN A 240 -30.78 19.82 23.44
CA GLN A 240 -30.34 19.32 24.74
C GLN A 240 -29.01 18.60 24.58
N THR A 241 -27.98 19.04 25.31
CA THR A 241 -26.73 18.29 25.40
C THR A 241 -26.99 16.96 26.10
N VAL A 242 -26.68 15.85 25.42
CA VAL A 242 -26.79 14.50 25.98
C VAL A 242 -25.44 13.96 26.45
N PHE A 243 -24.35 14.42 25.82
CA PHE A 243 -22.99 13.98 26.13
C PHE A 243 -21.99 15.09 25.82
N ARG A 244 -20.88 15.15 26.58
CA ARG A 244 -19.75 16.04 26.31
C ARG A 244 -18.45 15.24 26.31
N PHE A 245 -17.62 15.49 25.31
CA PHE A 245 -16.28 14.96 25.11
C PHE A 245 -15.26 16.05 25.43
N LEU A 246 -14.37 15.81 26.37
CA LEU A 246 -13.31 16.74 26.74
C LEU A 246 -12.01 16.39 25.98
N PRO A 247 -11.17 17.39 25.65
CA PRO A 247 -9.88 17.14 24.97
C PRO A 247 -8.99 16.12 25.71
N GLU A 248 -9.03 16.11 27.04
CA GLU A 248 -8.30 15.18 27.90
C GLU A 248 -8.80 13.73 27.88
N ASP A 249 -10.00 13.46 27.35
CA ASP A 249 -10.59 12.11 27.32
C ASP A 249 -9.92 11.19 26.28
N GLY A 250 -9.07 11.75 25.40
CA GLY A 250 -8.39 10.97 24.35
C GLY A 250 -9.33 10.41 23.29
N PHE A 251 -10.55 10.94 23.19
CA PHE A 251 -11.51 10.67 22.12
C PHE A 251 -12.30 11.95 21.83
N LEU A 252 -12.12 12.47 20.63
CA LEU A 252 -12.78 13.69 20.15
C LEU A 252 -13.43 13.36 18.80
N PRO A 253 -14.73 13.05 18.79
CA PRO A 253 -15.41 12.69 17.56
C PRO A 253 -15.51 13.91 16.64
N GLU A 254 -15.40 13.67 15.33
CA GLU A 254 -15.59 14.66 14.26
C GLU A 254 -16.81 14.33 13.41
N ARG A 255 -17.27 13.07 13.45
CA ARG A 255 -18.44 12.59 12.71
C ARG A 255 -19.39 11.79 13.59
N ILE A 256 -20.65 11.81 13.19
CA ILE A 256 -21.72 11.04 13.79
C ILE A 256 -22.52 10.33 12.69
N ILE A 257 -22.79 9.05 12.90
CA ILE A 257 -23.45 8.21 11.90
C ILE A 257 -24.54 7.41 12.58
N SER A 258 -25.72 7.36 11.97
CA SER A 258 -26.82 6.55 12.46
C SER A 258 -26.53 5.07 12.22
N GLY A 259 -26.64 4.23 13.26
CA GLY A 259 -26.41 2.80 13.13
C GLY A 259 -27.57 2.03 12.50
N GLY A 260 -28.74 2.64 12.39
CA GLY A 260 -29.98 1.97 12.00
C GLY A 260 -30.44 0.92 13.03
N GLY A 261 -31.74 0.60 13.03
CA GLY A 261 -32.32 -0.45 13.90
C GLY A 261 -32.98 0.06 15.20
N PRO A 262 -33.59 -0.86 15.98
CA PRO A 262 -34.50 -0.51 17.08
C PRO A 262 -33.82 0.06 18.34
N ASP A 263 -32.49 -0.02 18.45
CA ASP A 263 -31.76 0.27 19.69
C ASP A 263 -31.19 1.72 19.77
N GLU A 264 -31.50 2.58 18.78
CA GLU A 264 -31.03 3.98 18.72
C GLU A 264 -29.50 4.13 18.87
N CYS A 265 -28.71 3.20 18.32
CA CYS A 265 -27.25 3.28 18.38
C CYS A 265 -26.69 4.33 17.38
N LEU A 266 -25.73 5.12 17.86
CA LEU A 266 -24.96 6.06 17.05
C LEU A 266 -23.51 5.59 16.96
N PHE A 267 -22.90 5.74 15.80
CA PHE A 267 -21.46 5.59 15.64
C PHE A 267 -20.81 6.96 15.65
N LEU A 268 -19.73 7.09 16.42
CA LEU A 268 -18.94 8.30 16.55
C LEU A 268 -17.51 7.99 16.09
N LEU A 269 -17.02 8.77 15.13
CA LEU A 269 -15.68 8.58 14.56
C LEU A 269 -14.77 9.73 14.99
N SER A 270 -13.61 9.38 15.51
CA SER A 270 -12.43 10.27 15.56
C SER A 270 -11.42 9.81 14.51
N TYR A 271 -10.35 10.59 14.33
CA TYR A 271 -9.25 10.22 13.42
C TYR A 271 -8.63 8.83 13.70
N ASP A 272 -8.75 8.33 14.92
CA ASP A 272 -8.07 7.11 15.38
C ASP A 272 -9.02 6.06 16.00
N LYS A 273 -10.33 6.32 16.11
CA LYS A 273 -11.28 5.44 16.78
C LYS A 273 -12.66 5.44 16.14
N ILE A 274 -13.27 4.26 16.15
CA ILE A 274 -14.71 4.05 15.90
C ILE A 274 -15.33 3.66 17.24
N SER A 275 -16.33 4.42 17.69
CA SER A 275 -17.03 4.17 18.95
C SER A 275 -18.54 4.08 18.74
N GLU A 276 -19.20 3.24 19.50
CA GLU A 276 -20.66 3.16 19.58
C GLU A 276 -21.14 3.95 20.79
N TYR A 277 -22.10 4.84 20.58
CA TYR A 277 -22.83 5.53 21.63
C TYR A 277 -24.25 5.00 21.71
N ASN A 278 -24.59 4.42 22.86
CA ASN A 278 -25.95 3.99 23.15
C ASN A 278 -26.73 5.14 23.79
N VAL A 279 -27.75 5.63 23.07
CA VAL A 279 -28.53 6.80 23.47
C VAL A 279 -29.37 6.54 24.72
N GLN A 280 -29.81 5.29 24.96
CA GLN A 280 -30.71 4.96 26.07
C GLN A 280 -30.00 4.98 27.43
N ASN A 281 -28.76 4.48 27.49
CA ASN A 281 -28.00 4.36 28.73
C ASN A 281 -26.83 5.36 28.83
N ALA A 282 -26.64 6.23 27.83
CA ALA A 282 -25.57 7.22 27.74
C ALA A 282 -24.16 6.61 27.90
N THR A 283 -23.94 5.43 27.32
CA THR A 283 -22.65 4.72 27.37
C THR A 283 -21.93 4.84 26.04
N LEU A 284 -20.64 5.15 26.09
CA LEU A 284 -19.74 5.16 24.93
C LEU A 284 -18.81 3.95 25.00
N THR A 285 -18.82 3.12 23.97
CA THR A 285 -17.93 1.97 23.84
C THR A 285 -17.02 2.16 22.64
N THR A 286 -15.70 2.22 22.85
CA THR A 286 -14.73 2.21 21.77
C THR A 286 -14.64 0.81 21.17
N LEU A 287 -15.08 0.69 19.92
CA LEU A 287 -15.13 -0.57 19.20
C LEU A 287 -13.79 -0.90 18.54
N VAL A 288 -13.14 0.10 17.95
CA VAL A 288 -11.85 -0.05 17.26
C VAL A 288 -10.96 1.14 17.56
N THR A 289 -9.68 0.88 17.81
CA THR A 289 -8.62 1.89 17.73
C THR A 289 -7.83 1.64 16.45
N THR A 290 -8.00 2.48 15.43
CA THR A 290 -7.46 2.26 14.09
C THR A 290 -5.95 2.43 14.02
N SER A 291 -5.35 3.22 14.91
CA SER A 291 -3.89 3.31 15.04
C SER A 291 -3.25 1.97 15.42
N LYS A 292 -3.93 1.13 16.22
CA LYS A 292 -3.48 -0.25 16.51
C LYS A 292 -3.60 -1.17 15.28
N GLN A 293 -4.45 -0.80 14.34
CA GLN A 293 -4.66 -1.50 13.06
C GLN A 293 -3.82 -0.89 11.93
N ARG A 294 -2.95 0.09 12.24
CA ARG A 294 -2.18 0.87 11.27
C ARG A 294 -3.06 1.44 10.15
N LEU A 295 -4.23 1.90 10.55
CA LEU A 295 -5.27 2.36 9.66
C LEU A 295 -5.56 3.84 9.89
N ASP A 296 -5.36 4.61 8.82
CA ASP A 296 -5.73 6.02 8.73
C ASP A 296 -7.11 6.11 8.08
N LEU A 297 -8.10 6.54 8.86
CA LEU A 297 -9.46 6.70 8.35
C LEU A 297 -9.61 8.05 7.67
N ASP A 298 -10.20 8.05 6.47
CA ASP A 298 -10.78 9.28 5.94
C ASP A 298 -12.15 9.48 6.57
N ILE A 299 -12.14 10.16 7.72
CA ILE A 299 -13.36 10.47 8.47
C ILE A 299 -14.25 11.51 7.75
N HIS A 300 -13.75 12.22 6.74
CA HIS A 300 -14.57 13.18 6.00
C HIS A 300 -15.41 12.49 4.93
N THR A 301 -15.00 11.29 4.51
CA THR A 301 -15.79 10.42 3.66
C THR A 301 -16.82 9.64 4.50
N GLY A 302 -18.05 9.47 3.97
CA GLY A 302 -19.10 8.73 4.67
C GLY A 302 -18.71 7.27 4.99
N MET A 303 -19.18 6.75 6.13
CA MET A 303 -19.08 5.33 6.49
C MET A 303 -20.45 4.66 6.30
N CYS A 304 -20.45 3.53 5.61
CA CYS A 304 -21.60 2.65 5.48
C CYS A 304 -21.62 1.64 6.64
N VAL A 305 -22.70 1.66 7.43
CA VAL A 305 -22.94 0.67 8.49
C VAL A 305 -23.66 -0.53 7.87
N LEU A 306 -23.03 -1.70 7.91
CA LEU A 306 -23.68 -2.97 7.50
C LEU A 306 -24.39 -3.63 8.68
N SER A 307 -23.78 -3.56 9.87
CA SER A 307 -24.35 -4.02 11.14
C SER A 307 -23.66 -3.32 12.32
N SER A 308 -24.05 -3.66 13.55
CA SER A 308 -23.35 -3.17 14.76
C SER A 308 -21.90 -3.64 14.90
N ARG A 309 -21.44 -4.55 14.02
CA ARG A 309 -20.10 -5.14 14.02
C ARG A 309 -19.42 -5.08 12.66
N GLU A 310 -20.05 -4.49 11.65
CA GLU A 310 -19.49 -4.45 10.30
C GLU A 310 -19.69 -3.08 9.65
N PHE A 311 -18.59 -2.50 9.16
CA PHE A 311 -18.54 -1.15 8.61
C PHE A 311 -17.78 -1.14 7.30
N ILE A 312 -18.12 -0.22 6.40
CA ILE A 312 -17.33 0.11 5.22
C ILE A 312 -17.04 1.60 5.22
N LEU A 313 -15.79 1.98 5.03
CA LEU A 313 -15.37 3.37 4.95
C LEU A 313 -14.12 3.51 4.10
N LEU A 314 -13.85 4.75 3.66
CA LEU A 314 -12.61 5.06 3.00
C LEU A 314 -11.49 5.19 4.04
N GLY A 315 -10.34 4.63 3.72
CA GLY A 315 -9.14 4.80 4.52
C GLY A 315 -7.92 4.33 3.77
N ALA A 316 -6.77 4.45 4.42
CA ALA A 316 -5.49 3.98 3.93
C ALA A 316 -4.77 3.26 5.05
N TYR A 317 -3.90 2.33 4.68
CA TYR A 317 -2.93 1.81 5.63
C TYR A 317 -1.80 2.81 5.78
N SER A 318 -1.37 3.08 7.02
CA SER A 318 -0.44 4.17 7.36
C SER A 318 0.97 4.01 6.77
N PHE A 319 1.25 2.88 6.13
CA PHE A 319 2.54 2.52 5.51
C PHE A 319 2.41 2.30 3.99
N ALA A 320 1.19 2.27 3.46
CA ALA A 320 0.94 2.18 2.03
C ALA A 320 0.91 3.61 1.47
N ASP A 321 2.09 4.13 1.11
CA ASP A 321 2.22 5.48 0.56
C ASP A 321 1.25 5.69 -0.63
N ASN A 322 0.24 6.53 -0.42
CA ASN A 322 -0.75 6.97 -1.41
C ASN A 322 -1.73 5.91 -1.95
N GLU A 323 -1.96 4.79 -1.26
CA GLU A 323 -3.03 3.86 -1.62
C GLU A 323 -4.17 3.87 -0.60
N SER A 324 -5.14 4.75 -0.82
CA SER A 324 -6.44 4.70 -0.15
C SER A 324 -7.42 3.78 -0.90
N GLY A 325 -8.42 3.31 -0.17
CA GLY A 325 -9.45 2.44 -0.72
C GLY A 325 -10.58 2.19 0.26
N LEU A 326 -11.57 1.43 -0.21
CA LEU A 326 -12.72 1.05 0.60
C LEU A 326 -12.36 -0.14 1.46
N LEU A 327 -12.45 0.08 2.77
CA LEU A 327 -12.10 -0.89 3.78
C LEU A 327 -13.36 -1.40 4.44
N ARG A 328 -13.52 -2.71 4.44
CA ARG A 328 -14.48 -3.39 5.30
C ARG A 328 -13.81 -3.68 6.64
N ILE A 329 -14.41 -3.21 7.72
CA ILE A 329 -13.99 -3.53 9.09
C ILE A 329 -15.05 -4.45 9.69
N SER A 330 -14.63 -5.63 10.14
CA SER A 330 -15.49 -6.61 10.81
C SER A 330 -15.00 -6.86 12.23
N LEU A 331 -15.91 -6.86 13.20
CA LEU A 331 -15.61 -6.99 14.62
C LEU A 331 -16.10 -8.33 15.16
N THR A 332 -15.21 -9.03 15.86
CA THR A 332 -15.51 -10.32 16.48
C THR A 332 -14.99 -10.37 17.91
N GLU A 333 -15.52 -11.31 18.69
CA GLU A 333 -15.03 -11.55 20.04
C GLU A 333 -13.59 -12.11 19.99
N PRO A 334 -12.68 -11.66 20.87
CA PRO A 334 -11.30 -12.13 20.87
C PRO A 334 -11.24 -13.63 21.20
N ASN A 335 -10.34 -14.36 20.53
CA ASN A 335 -10.08 -15.74 20.90
C ASN A 335 -9.27 -15.78 22.21
N ALA A 336 -9.77 -16.47 23.24
CA ALA A 336 -9.07 -16.60 24.51
C ALA A 336 -7.81 -17.50 24.46
N GLN A 337 -7.59 -18.22 23.36
CA GLN A 337 -6.46 -19.16 23.18
C GLN A 337 -5.64 -18.84 21.92
N VAL A 338 -5.35 -17.56 21.68
CA VAL A 338 -4.46 -17.14 20.59
C VAL A 338 -3.09 -17.82 20.71
N LYS A 339 -2.66 -18.48 19.64
CA LYS A 339 -1.34 -19.08 19.51
C LYS A 339 -0.35 -18.06 18.94
N ILE A 340 0.78 -17.85 19.61
CA ILE A 340 1.77 -16.85 19.19
C ILE A 340 2.82 -17.53 18.31
N LEU A 341 2.93 -17.08 17.06
CA LEU A 341 3.98 -17.42 16.10
C LEU A 341 5.06 -16.36 16.19
N ARG A 342 6.32 -16.75 16.42
CA ARG A 342 7.44 -15.79 16.42
C ARG A 342 8.05 -15.68 15.03
N LEU A 343 8.07 -14.48 14.46
CA LEU A 343 8.69 -14.16 13.17
C LEU A 343 10.05 -13.50 13.39
N ALA A 344 11.11 -14.22 13.03
CA ALA A 344 12.46 -13.69 12.96
C ALA A 344 12.64 -12.86 11.68
N ALA A 345 12.92 -11.57 11.81
CA ALA A 345 13.08 -10.64 10.69
C ALA A 345 14.50 -10.05 10.68
N ALA A 346 15.13 -9.99 9.50
CA ALA A 346 16.49 -9.44 9.40
C ALA A 346 16.54 -7.92 9.56
N PHE A 347 15.64 -7.17 8.93
CA PHE A 347 15.71 -5.71 8.88
C PHE A 347 14.42 -5.10 9.44
N ASP A 348 14.57 -4.03 10.21
CA ASP A 348 13.49 -3.07 10.47
C ASP A 348 13.66 -1.92 9.47
N ASP A 349 13.10 -2.11 8.28
CA ASP A 349 13.15 -1.15 7.17
C ASP A 349 11.75 -0.94 6.61
N SER A 350 11.45 0.30 6.22
CA SER A 350 10.27 0.70 5.44
C SER A 350 10.00 -0.15 4.20
N ALA A 351 11.04 -0.72 3.59
CA ALA A 351 10.94 -1.62 2.44
C ALA A 351 10.43 -3.04 2.78
N TYR A 352 10.46 -3.42 4.06
CA TYR A 352 10.16 -4.75 4.58
C TYR A 352 9.41 -4.63 5.93
N ASP A 353 8.25 -3.99 5.91
CA ASP A 353 7.50 -3.68 7.13
C ASP A 353 6.82 -4.94 7.74
N MET A 354 7.59 -5.71 8.51
CA MET A 354 7.12 -6.97 9.09
C MET A 354 6.07 -6.75 10.19
N GLU A 355 6.05 -5.60 10.85
CA GLU A 355 4.98 -5.23 11.79
C GLU A 355 3.65 -5.04 11.05
N ALA A 356 3.66 -4.36 9.90
CA ALA A 356 2.46 -4.25 9.05
C ALA A 356 2.00 -5.63 8.55
N LEU A 357 2.92 -6.49 8.11
CA LEU A 357 2.61 -7.86 7.70
C LEU A 357 1.97 -8.66 8.85
N ALA A 358 2.53 -8.53 10.06
CA ALA A 358 2.00 -9.16 11.27
C ALA A 358 0.59 -8.64 11.58
N VAL A 359 0.34 -7.32 11.48
CA VAL A 359 -1.00 -6.74 11.69
C VAL A 359 -2.02 -7.38 10.74
N PHE A 360 -1.74 -7.47 9.44
CA PHE A 360 -2.68 -8.08 8.50
C PHE A 360 -2.90 -9.57 8.74
N PHE A 361 -1.83 -10.31 9.02
CA PHE A 361 -1.97 -11.72 9.35
C PHE A 361 -2.84 -11.89 10.60
N ASN A 362 -2.56 -11.08 11.63
CA ASN A 362 -3.28 -11.11 12.90
C ASN A 362 -4.75 -10.81 12.68
N GLN A 363 -5.10 -9.83 11.82
CA GLN A 363 -6.46 -9.47 11.41
C GLN A 363 -7.16 -10.57 10.61
N THR A 364 -6.41 -11.37 9.85
CA THR A 364 -6.96 -12.42 8.98
C THR A 364 -7.24 -13.71 9.77
N TYR A 365 -6.42 -14.02 10.78
CA TYR A 365 -6.50 -15.28 11.51
C TYR A 365 -6.61 -15.08 13.02
N SER A 366 -7.85 -15.07 13.54
CA SER A 366 -8.13 -14.84 14.96
C SER A 366 -7.57 -15.88 15.94
N ASP A 367 -7.17 -17.07 15.46
CA ASP A 367 -6.55 -18.13 16.28
C ASP A 367 -5.05 -17.92 16.48
N TYR A 368 -4.41 -17.08 15.67
CA TYR A 368 -2.96 -16.92 15.60
C TYR A 368 -2.57 -15.46 15.76
N ARG A 369 -1.37 -15.23 16.29
CA ARG A 369 -0.76 -13.90 16.34
C ARG A 369 0.72 -13.99 16.02
N ILE A 370 1.19 -13.15 15.12
CA ILE A 370 2.60 -12.96 14.85
C ILE A 370 3.16 -11.93 15.85
N GLU A 371 4.29 -12.29 16.44
CA GLU A 371 5.18 -11.39 17.17
C GLU A 371 6.50 -11.32 16.39
N VAL A 372 6.90 -10.11 16.00
CA VAL A 372 8.12 -9.88 15.22
C VAL A 372 9.32 -9.73 16.15
N VAL A 373 10.42 -10.36 15.78
CA VAL A 373 11.73 -10.24 16.44
C VAL A 373 12.74 -9.81 15.38
N TYR A 374 13.26 -8.60 15.52
CA TYR A 374 14.23 -8.03 14.58
C TYR A 374 15.67 -8.34 14.97
N TYR A 375 16.49 -8.72 14.00
CA TYR A 375 17.95 -8.79 14.12
C TYR A 375 18.60 -7.55 13.50
N ASP A 376 18.33 -6.40 14.12
CA ASP A 376 18.66 -5.03 13.70
C ASP A 376 20.07 -4.82 13.12
N ARG A 377 21.07 -5.62 13.50
CA ARG A 377 22.45 -5.55 12.98
C ARG A 377 22.58 -5.85 11.49
N TYR A 378 21.59 -6.45 10.84
CA TYR A 378 21.60 -6.56 9.37
C TYR A 378 21.48 -5.19 8.69
N THR A 379 20.84 -4.20 9.32
CA THR A 379 20.66 -2.83 8.76
C THR A 379 21.97 -2.05 8.62
N ASN A 380 23.07 -2.47 9.27
CA ASN A 380 24.36 -1.79 9.28
C ASN A 380 25.51 -2.63 8.70
N VAL A 381 25.21 -3.64 7.87
CA VAL A 381 26.25 -4.48 7.24
C VAL A 381 26.99 -3.65 6.20
N ILE A 382 28.24 -3.30 6.52
CA ILE A 382 29.15 -2.54 5.66
C ILE A 382 30.39 -3.34 5.25
N ASP A 383 30.61 -4.50 5.89
CA ASP A 383 31.77 -5.36 5.71
C ASP A 383 31.44 -6.82 6.07
N GLY A 384 32.38 -7.74 5.82
CA GLY A 384 32.18 -9.16 6.10
C GLY A 384 32.06 -9.50 7.58
N ASP A 385 32.70 -8.73 8.47
CA ASP A 385 32.73 -8.99 9.91
C ASP A 385 31.39 -8.66 10.58
N SER A 386 30.79 -7.53 10.20
CA SER A 386 29.44 -7.14 10.64
C SER A 386 28.39 -8.18 10.22
N LEU A 387 28.44 -8.67 8.97
CA LEU A 387 27.56 -9.74 8.49
C LEU A 387 27.72 -11.04 9.30
N LEU A 388 28.96 -11.48 9.56
CA LEU A 388 29.22 -12.67 10.36
C LEU A 388 28.72 -12.54 11.80
N SER A 389 28.79 -11.34 12.37
CA SER A 389 28.28 -11.07 13.71
C SER A 389 26.76 -11.19 13.78
N SER A 390 26.03 -10.64 12.79
CA SER A 390 24.57 -10.74 12.68
C SER A 390 24.10 -12.18 12.50
N ARG A 391 24.79 -12.94 11.62
CA ARG A 391 24.54 -14.38 11.42
C ARG A 391 24.64 -15.17 12.72
N LYS A 392 25.65 -14.88 13.55
CA LYS A 392 25.87 -15.59 14.81
C LYS A 392 24.73 -15.40 15.79
N GLU A 393 24.17 -14.18 15.88
CA GLU A 393 23.05 -13.88 16.76
C GLU A 393 21.77 -14.60 16.32
N MET A 394 21.46 -14.52 15.03
CA MET A 394 20.35 -15.28 14.43
C MET A 394 20.48 -16.79 14.72
N ILE A 395 21.65 -17.38 14.50
CA ILE A 395 21.88 -18.81 14.77
C ILE A 395 21.69 -19.14 16.26
N LEU A 396 22.09 -18.26 17.18
CA LEU A 396 21.88 -18.48 18.62
C LEU A 396 20.40 -18.50 19.00
N ASP A 397 19.57 -17.66 18.38
CA ASP A 397 18.13 -17.64 18.65
C ASP A 397 17.43 -18.86 18.02
N VAL A 398 17.80 -19.20 16.77
CA VAL A 398 17.32 -20.41 16.06
C VAL A 398 17.65 -21.70 16.81
N LEU A 399 18.80 -21.75 17.49
CA LEU A 399 19.25 -22.93 18.25
C LEU A 399 18.99 -22.81 19.76
N GLY A 400 18.33 -21.73 20.19
CA GLY A 400 18.06 -21.44 21.60
C GLY A 400 16.88 -22.23 22.18
N ASP A 401 16.51 -21.91 23.42
CA ASP A 401 15.40 -22.56 24.14
C ASP A 401 14.01 -22.19 23.57
N HIS A 402 13.95 -21.11 22.80
CA HIS A 402 12.74 -20.59 22.17
C HIS A 402 13.07 -20.24 20.70
N PRO A 403 13.14 -21.22 19.78
CA PRO A 403 13.36 -20.93 18.37
C PRO A 403 12.17 -20.14 17.79
N PRO A 404 12.39 -19.24 16.82
CA PRO A 404 11.32 -18.66 16.01
C PRO A 404 10.54 -19.73 15.23
N ASP A 405 9.26 -19.48 14.97
CA ASP A 405 8.42 -20.35 14.13
C ASP A 405 8.57 -20.02 12.64
N LEU A 406 8.78 -18.73 12.34
CA LEU A 406 8.79 -18.15 11.01
C LEU A 406 10.06 -17.33 10.82
N PHE A 407 10.52 -17.23 9.57
CA PHE A 407 11.68 -16.46 9.17
C PHE A 407 11.35 -15.53 8.00
N CYS A 408 11.85 -14.29 8.05
CA CYS A 408 11.97 -13.35 6.94
C CYS A 408 13.43 -12.87 6.90
N LEU A 409 14.24 -13.55 6.09
CA LEU A 409 15.70 -13.41 6.09
C LEU A 409 16.23 -13.31 4.65
N PRO A 410 17.47 -12.80 4.46
CA PRO A 410 18.11 -12.86 3.16
C PRO A 410 18.21 -14.32 2.68
N ILE A 411 18.01 -14.53 1.38
CA ILE A 411 17.97 -15.88 0.79
C ILE A 411 19.24 -16.68 1.11
N GLY A 412 20.42 -16.03 1.07
CA GLY A 412 21.68 -16.68 1.40
C GLY A 412 21.78 -17.19 2.86
N GLU A 413 20.97 -16.66 3.78
CA GLU A 413 20.87 -17.16 5.16
C GLU A 413 19.87 -18.30 5.27
N LEU A 414 18.74 -18.21 4.57
CA LEU A 414 17.76 -19.29 4.50
C LEU A 414 18.35 -20.54 3.88
N GLU A 415 19.19 -20.40 2.86
CA GLU A 415 19.90 -21.53 2.25
C GLU A 415 20.80 -22.25 3.27
N VAL A 416 21.52 -21.50 4.11
CA VAL A 416 22.34 -22.09 5.17
C VAL A 416 21.48 -22.82 6.21
N LEU A 417 20.29 -22.31 6.53
CA LEU A 417 19.35 -22.97 7.43
C LEU A 417 18.74 -24.23 6.78
N ALA A 418 18.43 -24.20 5.50
CA ALA A 418 17.96 -25.34 4.72
C ALA A 418 19.00 -26.46 4.68
N GLU A 419 20.27 -26.14 4.36
CA GLU A 419 21.40 -27.08 4.37
C GLU A 419 21.58 -27.77 5.75
N LYS A 420 21.22 -27.07 6.83
CA LYS A 420 21.27 -27.58 8.20
C LYS A 420 20.00 -28.32 8.65
N ASN A 421 19.01 -28.51 7.77
CA ASN A 421 17.71 -29.12 8.06
C ASN A 421 16.95 -28.41 9.20
N VAL A 422 17.05 -27.08 9.23
CA VAL A 422 16.33 -26.23 10.20
C VAL A 422 14.95 -25.84 9.66
N LEU A 423 14.83 -25.72 8.34
CA LEU A 423 13.62 -25.23 7.66
C LEU A 423 12.71 -26.37 7.23
N ALA A 424 11.40 -26.12 7.28
CA ALA A 424 10.38 -27.05 6.84
C ALA A 424 10.25 -27.09 5.31
N ASP A 425 9.92 -28.25 4.76
CA ASP A 425 9.50 -28.36 3.36
C ASP A 425 8.09 -27.80 3.19
N ILE A 426 8.00 -26.61 2.60
CA ILE A 426 6.75 -25.88 2.35
C ILE A 426 6.18 -26.15 0.95
N SER A 427 6.83 -27.00 0.13
CA SER A 427 6.32 -27.36 -1.19
C SER A 427 4.87 -27.91 -1.19
N PRO A 428 4.42 -28.70 -0.18
CA PRO A 428 3.03 -29.18 -0.16
C PRO A 428 2.02 -28.05 0.02
N VAL A 429 2.34 -27.04 0.84
CA VAL A 429 1.48 -25.88 1.09
C VAL A 429 1.38 -25.03 -0.17
N ILE A 430 2.51 -24.79 -0.84
CA ILE A 430 2.56 -24.07 -2.12
C ILE A 430 1.71 -24.79 -3.18
N ASP A 431 1.87 -26.10 -3.34
CA ASP A 431 1.13 -26.90 -4.32
C ASP A 431 -0.37 -26.89 -4.06
N GLN A 432 -0.77 -27.02 -2.79
CA GLN A 432 -2.16 -26.97 -2.38
C GLN A 432 -2.78 -25.60 -2.64
N TYR A 433 -2.13 -24.51 -2.20
CA TYR A 433 -2.69 -23.17 -2.29
C TYR A 433 -2.72 -22.63 -3.72
N THR A 434 -1.66 -22.88 -4.49
CA THR A 434 -1.59 -22.41 -5.88
C THR A 434 -2.43 -23.28 -6.82
N GLY A 435 -2.71 -24.54 -6.45
CA GLY A 435 -3.41 -25.50 -7.29
C GLY A 435 -2.72 -25.77 -8.63
N ASN A 436 -1.43 -25.43 -8.76
CA ASN A 436 -0.70 -25.36 -10.03
C ASN A 436 -1.41 -24.50 -11.11
N ASP A 437 -2.12 -23.43 -10.72
CA ASP A 437 -2.78 -22.53 -11.64
C ASP A 437 -1.81 -21.47 -12.20
N SER A 438 -1.21 -21.78 -13.36
CA SER A 438 -0.31 -20.87 -14.07
C SER A 438 -0.99 -19.61 -14.64
N LYS A 439 -2.32 -19.52 -14.63
CA LYS A 439 -3.06 -18.31 -15.02
C LYS A 439 -3.22 -17.34 -13.86
N LYS A 440 -3.19 -17.81 -12.63
CA LYS A 440 -3.25 -16.97 -11.43
C LYS A 440 -1.85 -16.61 -10.94
N TYR A 441 -0.93 -17.56 -10.95
CA TYR A 441 0.42 -17.38 -10.40
C TYR A 441 1.52 -17.60 -11.44
N LEU A 442 2.63 -16.90 -11.26
CA LEU A 442 3.89 -17.11 -11.96
C LEU A 442 4.60 -18.34 -11.38
N LEU A 443 4.13 -19.54 -11.72
CA LEU A 443 4.67 -20.79 -11.15
C LEU A 443 6.16 -20.99 -11.43
N ASN A 444 6.68 -20.42 -12.52
CA ASN A 444 8.12 -20.44 -12.81
C ASN A 444 8.93 -19.66 -11.76
N ALA A 445 8.35 -18.63 -11.15
CA ALA A 445 8.95 -17.86 -10.06
C ALA A 445 8.67 -18.50 -8.69
N VAL A 446 7.41 -18.86 -8.40
CA VAL A 446 7.02 -19.46 -7.11
C VAL A 446 7.83 -20.71 -6.79
N LYS A 447 8.05 -21.57 -7.80
CA LYS A 447 8.78 -22.83 -7.67
C LYS A 447 10.26 -22.72 -8.04
N ALA A 448 10.76 -21.52 -8.35
CA ALA A 448 12.16 -21.33 -8.71
C ALA A 448 13.12 -21.86 -7.61
N PRO A 449 12.84 -21.66 -6.30
CA PRO A 449 13.70 -22.17 -5.24
C PRO A 449 13.64 -23.68 -5.01
N GLU A 450 12.73 -24.41 -5.67
CA GLU A 450 12.59 -25.85 -5.45
C GLU A 450 13.85 -26.61 -5.88
N ALA A 451 14.39 -27.43 -4.98
CA ALA A 451 15.57 -28.25 -5.22
C ALA A 451 15.33 -29.68 -4.72
N ASN A 452 15.64 -30.67 -5.57
CA ASN A 452 15.46 -32.09 -5.26
C ASN A 452 14.04 -32.50 -4.82
N GLY A 453 13.02 -31.76 -5.28
CA GLY A 453 11.61 -32.05 -4.97
C GLY A 453 11.13 -31.52 -3.61
N ALA A 454 11.90 -30.66 -2.96
CA ALA A 454 11.54 -29.95 -1.74
C ALA A 454 11.78 -28.46 -1.92
N GLN A 455 11.03 -27.63 -1.18
CA GLN A 455 11.23 -26.18 -1.18
C GLN A 455 11.16 -25.66 0.26
N TYR A 456 12.22 -25.02 0.72
CA TYR A 456 12.39 -24.65 2.13
C TYR A 456 12.07 -23.18 2.44
N TYR A 457 11.84 -22.38 1.41
CA TYR A 457 11.47 -20.98 1.55
C TYR A 457 10.67 -20.48 0.34
N LEU A 458 9.84 -19.48 0.59
CA LEU A 458 8.98 -18.81 -0.39
C LEU A 458 9.54 -17.41 -0.68
N THR A 459 9.50 -17.03 -1.96
CA THR A 459 9.77 -15.66 -2.42
C THR A 459 8.46 -15.09 -3.00
N PRO A 460 7.59 -14.49 -2.17
CA PRO A 460 6.29 -13.98 -2.62
C PRO A 460 6.43 -12.80 -3.59
N PHE A 461 7.59 -12.15 -3.55
CA PHE A 461 8.05 -11.16 -4.50
C PHE A 461 9.44 -11.58 -4.98
N PHE A 462 9.73 -11.30 -6.24
CA PHE A 462 10.97 -11.70 -6.89
C PHE A 462 11.45 -10.61 -7.85
N ASN A 463 12.68 -10.74 -8.29
CA ASN A 463 13.31 -9.93 -9.30
C ASN A 463 13.92 -10.84 -10.39
N VAL A 464 14.28 -10.27 -11.53
CA VAL A 464 14.88 -11.04 -12.63
C VAL A 464 16.29 -10.58 -12.90
N SER A 465 17.25 -11.47 -12.73
CA SER A 465 18.66 -11.22 -13.02
C SER A 465 19.00 -11.71 -14.44
N CYS A 466 19.65 -10.86 -15.22
CA CYS A 466 20.03 -11.16 -16.59
C CYS A 466 21.18 -10.29 -17.10
N PHE A 467 21.83 -10.73 -18.17
CA PHE A 467 22.62 -9.87 -19.04
C PHE A 467 21.72 -9.29 -20.12
N LEU A 468 21.79 -7.98 -20.29
CA LEU A 468 21.23 -7.27 -21.44
C LEU A 468 22.28 -7.20 -22.53
N ILE A 469 21.85 -7.51 -23.76
CA ILE A 469 22.64 -7.43 -24.98
C ILE A 469 21.77 -6.85 -26.09
N GLU A 470 22.32 -5.95 -26.89
CA GLU A 470 21.58 -5.37 -28.01
C GLU A 470 21.19 -6.45 -29.03
N ASN A 471 19.97 -6.35 -29.58
CA ASN A 471 19.39 -7.39 -30.44
C ASN A 471 20.24 -7.71 -31.67
N GLU A 472 20.91 -6.71 -32.24
CA GLU A 472 21.81 -6.89 -33.39
C GLU A 472 22.99 -7.80 -33.02
N HIS A 473 23.62 -7.58 -31.87
CA HIS A 473 24.74 -8.39 -31.39
C HIS A 473 24.30 -9.79 -30.99
N PHE A 474 23.17 -9.91 -30.30
CA PHE A 474 22.62 -11.20 -29.91
C PHE A 474 22.37 -12.13 -31.12
N GLN A 475 21.90 -11.57 -32.23
CA GLN A 475 21.65 -12.33 -33.47
C GLN A 475 22.92 -12.69 -34.23
N ALA A 476 24.02 -11.98 -34.01
CA ALA A 476 25.29 -12.19 -34.70
C ALA A 476 26.24 -13.16 -33.97
N ILE A 477 26.08 -13.34 -32.66
CA ILE A 477 26.92 -14.24 -31.86
C ILE A 477 26.49 -15.69 -32.09
N GLU A 478 27.45 -16.54 -32.47
CA GLU A 478 27.24 -17.99 -32.63
C GLU A 478 27.69 -18.81 -31.42
N ASP A 479 28.70 -18.33 -30.68
CA ASP A 479 29.24 -18.97 -29.48
C ASP A 479 29.12 -18.07 -28.25
N PHE A 480 28.28 -18.49 -27.29
CA PHE A 480 28.05 -17.81 -26.03
C PHE A 480 28.94 -18.39 -24.89
N SER A 481 30.06 -19.01 -25.23
CA SER A 481 31.14 -19.31 -24.27
C SER A 481 31.86 -18.02 -23.87
N LEU A 482 32.64 -18.05 -22.78
CA LEU A 482 33.42 -16.88 -22.39
C LEU A 482 34.36 -16.45 -23.51
N ASP A 483 35.10 -17.40 -24.09
CA ASP A 483 36.02 -17.16 -25.20
C ASP A 483 35.30 -16.60 -26.43
N GLY A 484 34.16 -17.17 -26.81
CA GLY A 484 33.38 -16.72 -27.97
C GLY A 484 32.83 -15.30 -27.80
N LEU A 485 32.36 -14.96 -26.59
CA LEU A 485 31.91 -13.61 -26.26
C LEU A 485 33.05 -12.60 -26.24
N MET A 486 34.22 -13.00 -25.73
CA MET A 486 35.43 -12.18 -25.75
C MET A 486 35.90 -11.92 -27.19
N GLU A 487 35.97 -12.98 -28.03
CA GLU A 487 36.34 -12.86 -29.44
C GLU A 487 35.38 -11.93 -30.20
N TYR A 488 34.08 -12.04 -29.93
CA TYR A 488 33.09 -11.16 -30.54
C TYR A 488 33.22 -9.70 -30.06
N ALA A 489 33.42 -9.47 -28.76
CA ALA A 489 33.62 -8.13 -28.21
C ALA A 489 34.85 -7.44 -28.84
N ASP A 490 35.96 -8.17 -28.96
CA ASP A 490 37.19 -7.72 -29.63
C ASP A 490 36.94 -7.39 -31.12
N LEU A 491 36.16 -8.22 -31.81
CA LEU A 491 35.81 -8.05 -33.23
C LEU A 491 35.06 -6.75 -33.49
N ILE A 492 34.13 -6.37 -32.61
CA ILE A 492 33.34 -5.14 -32.74
C ILE A 492 33.93 -3.95 -31.99
N HIS A 493 35.11 -4.13 -31.38
CA HIS A 493 35.86 -3.11 -30.65
C HIS A 493 35.08 -2.49 -29.48
N VAL A 494 34.43 -3.35 -28.69
CA VAL A 494 33.73 -2.97 -27.45
C VAL A 494 34.29 -3.79 -26.28
N SER A 495 34.12 -3.30 -25.05
CA SER A 495 34.47 -4.10 -23.87
C SER A 495 33.45 -5.23 -23.68
N LEU A 496 33.86 -6.40 -23.19
CA LEU A 496 32.92 -7.48 -22.87
C LEU A 496 31.88 -7.02 -21.84
N ILE A 497 32.35 -6.34 -20.79
CA ILE A 497 31.55 -5.74 -19.71
C ILE A 497 32.07 -4.32 -19.44
N GLY A 498 31.17 -3.42 -19.04
CA GLY A 498 31.49 -2.01 -18.78
C GLY A 498 32.14 -1.77 -17.41
N ASN A 499 32.85 -0.64 -17.31
CA ASN A 499 33.70 -0.25 -16.17
C ASN A 499 32.93 0.26 -14.92
N GLN A 500 31.68 0.71 -15.09
CA GLN A 500 30.98 1.55 -14.12
C GLN A 500 30.44 0.80 -12.88
N TYR A 501 30.44 -0.53 -12.87
CA TYR A 501 30.03 -1.33 -11.70
C TYR A 501 30.81 -2.64 -11.65
N SER A 502 31.61 -2.86 -10.60
CA SER A 502 32.30 -4.13 -10.28
C SER A 502 31.37 -5.35 -10.32
N HIS A 503 30.05 -5.13 -10.25
CA HIS A 503 29.01 -6.15 -10.20
C HIS A 503 28.89 -7.02 -11.46
N SER A 504 29.00 -6.47 -12.68
CA SER A 504 28.94 -7.32 -13.89
C SER A 504 30.14 -8.27 -13.95
N PHE A 505 31.30 -7.79 -13.52
CA PHE A 505 32.51 -8.58 -13.39
C PHE A 505 32.37 -9.65 -12.29
N SER A 506 31.91 -9.28 -11.09
CA SER A 506 31.79 -10.21 -9.98
C SER A 506 30.83 -11.35 -10.31
N GLU A 507 29.71 -11.07 -10.99
CA GLU A 507 28.77 -12.09 -11.43
C GLU A 507 29.38 -13.02 -12.50
N MET A 508 30.03 -12.48 -13.53
CA MET A 508 30.78 -13.29 -14.50
C MET A 508 31.83 -14.18 -13.82
N ALA A 509 32.61 -13.61 -12.90
CA ALA A 509 33.63 -14.34 -12.16
C ALA A 509 33.02 -15.50 -11.36
N ARG A 510 31.90 -15.26 -10.66
CA ARG A 510 31.20 -16.27 -9.88
C ARG A 510 30.65 -17.40 -10.75
N ILE A 511 30.12 -17.11 -11.93
CA ILE A 511 29.51 -18.12 -12.82
C ILE A 511 30.55 -19.09 -13.37
N TYR A 512 31.68 -18.56 -13.84
CA TYR A 512 32.67 -19.33 -14.59
C TYR A 512 33.75 -19.94 -13.71
N PHE A 513 34.05 -19.35 -12.55
CA PHE A 513 35.22 -19.70 -11.76
C PHE A 513 34.90 -20.11 -10.33
N VAL A 514 33.62 -20.22 -9.94
CA VAL A 514 33.21 -20.69 -8.61
C VAL A 514 32.18 -21.82 -8.73
N ASP A 515 32.61 -23.03 -8.39
CA ASP A 515 31.74 -24.20 -8.25
C ASP A 515 31.44 -24.44 -6.77
N ARG A 516 30.29 -23.94 -6.32
CA ARG A 516 29.84 -24.09 -4.93
C ARG A 516 29.58 -25.54 -4.55
N ALA A 517 28.92 -26.30 -5.42
CA ALA A 517 28.56 -27.68 -5.15
C ALA A 517 29.81 -28.57 -5.00
N ALA A 518 30.88 -28.27 -5.75
CA ALA A 518 32.16 -28.93 -5.60
C ALA A 518 33.06 -28.33 -4.51
N GLY A 519 32.69 -27.19 -3.91
CA GLY A 519 33.51 -26.44 -2.96
C GLY A 519 34.84 -25.96 -3.57
N LYS A 520 34.83 -25.53 -4.83
CA LYS A 520 36.04 -25.17 -5.59
C LYS A 520 35.92 -23.81 -6.26
N ALA A 521 37.03 -23.08 -6.25
CA ALA A 521 37.23 -21.88 -7.07
C ALA A 521 38.45 -22.05 -7.97
N SER A 522 38.47 -21.37 -9.11
CA SER A 522 39.57 -21.32 -10.09
C SER A 522 39.88 -19.88 -10.51
N LEU A 523 39.89 -18.98 -9.54
CA LEU A 523 40.15 -17.54 -9.68
C LEU A 523 41.64 -17.23 -9.80
N ASP A 524 42.53 -18.22 -9.79
CA ASP A 524 43.96 -18.10 -10.15
C ASP A 524 44.27 -18.72 -11.52
N SER A 525 43.24 -19.10 -12.28
CA SER A 525 43.39 -19.69 -13.61
C SER A 525 43.83 -18.67 -14.66
N PRO A 526 44.52 -19.10 -15.74
CA PRO A 526 44.84 -18.24 -16.87
C PRO A 526 43.61 -17.56 -17.49
N ASP A 527 42.49 -18.26 -17.53
CA ASP A 527 41.23 -17.76 -18.11
C ASP A 527 40.62 -16.65 -17.23
N PHE A 528 40.70 -16.80 -15.90
CA PHE A 528 40.29 -15.73 -14.98
C PHE A 528 41.18 -14.51 -15.10
N LEU A 529 42.51 -14.69 -15.17
CA LEU A 529 43.45 -13.59 -15.40
C LEU A 529 43.18 -12.89 -16.74
N THR A 530 42.79 -13.66 -17.76
CA THR A 530 42.42 -13.10 -19.06
C THR A 530 41.18 -12.22 -18.93
N LEU A 531 40.12 -12.69 -18.28
CA LEU A 531 38.92 -11.89 -17.98
C LEU A 531 39.25 -10.64 -17.13
N LEU A 532 40.04 -10.79 -16.08
CA LEU A 532 40.44 -9.68 -15.19
C LEU A 532 41.25 -8.61 -15.94
N ASN A 533 42.09 -8.99 -16.90
CA ASN A 533 42.85 -8.05 -17.72
C ASN A 533 42.01 -7.36 -18.81
N THR A 534 40.81 -7.87 -19.15
CA THR A 534 39.86 -7.12 -19.99
C THR A 534 39.19 -5.96 -19.25
N PHE A 535 39.27 -5.96 -17.92
CA PHE A 535 38.76 -4.89 -17.10
C PHE A 535 39.72 -3.69 -17.20
N GLU A 536 39.30 -2.64 -17.92
CA GLU A 536 40.07 -1.40 -18.03
C GLU A 536 39.73 -0.45 -16.86
N PRO A 537 40.66 -0.18 -15.92
CA PRO A 537 40.46 0.85 -14.90
C PRO A 537 40.40 2.24 -15.55
N GLU A 538 39.51 3.11 -15.04
CA GLU A 538 39.10 4.41 -15.61
C GLU A 538 40.13 5.13 -16.52
N ASN A 539 39.81 5.26 -17.81
CA ASN A 539 40.23 6.41 -18.62
C ASN A 539 39.04 7.36 -18.77
N ASN A 540 39.24 8.60 -18.33
CA ASN A 540 38.26 9.69 -18.18
C ASN A 540 37.60 10.22 -19.49
N GLU A 541 37.62 9.48 -20.60
CA GLU A 541 37.03 9.93 -21.86
C GLU A 541 36.12 8.84 -22.46
N SER A 542 34.80 9.09 -22.36
CA SER A 542 33.68 8.28 -22.86
C SER A 542 33.47 6.91 -22.20
N ASN A 543 32.24 6.67 -21.79
CA ASN A 543 31.74 5.35 -21.41
C ASN A 543 32.05 4.36 -22.55
N PRO A 544 32.98 3.40 -22.40
CA PRO A 544 33.26 2.48 -23.48
C PRO A 544 32.00 1.64 -23.72
N SER A 545 31.56 1.55 -24.98
CA SER A 545 30.50 0.62 -25.37
C SER A 545 30.81 -0.76 -24.79
N GLN A 546 29.82 -1.41 -24.18
CA GLN A 546 29.95 -2.76 -23.60
C GLN A 546 29.04 -3.74 -24.34
N LEU A 547 29.47 -5.00 -24.49
CA LEU A 547 28.66 -6.04 -25.11
C LEU A 547 27.56 -6.55 -24.18
N LEU A 548 27.92 -6.82 -22.92
CA LEU A 548 27.03 -7.38 -21.91
C LEU A 548 26.90 -6.43 -20.72
N ARG A 549 25.66 -6.19 -20.29
CA ARG A 549 25.36 -5.45 -19.07
C ARG A 549 24.55 -6.32 -18.12
N PHE A 550 25.12 -6.71 -16.97
CA PHE A 550 24.34 -7.39 -15.95
C PHE A 550 23.36 -6.40 -15.31
N VAL A 551 22.10 -6.80 -15.19
CA VAL A 551 21.07 -6.05 -14.48
C VAL A 551 20.25 -7.00 -13.62
N THR A 552 19.74 -6.48 -12.52
CA THR A 552 18.62 -7.09 -11.80
C THR A 552 17.43 -6.17 -12.01
N LEU A 553 16.42 -6.68 -12.72
CA LEU A 553 15.16 -5.98 -12.95
C LEU A 553 14.26 -6.27 -11.76
N ASN A 554 14.19 -5.33 -10.82
CA ASN A 554 13.34 -5.46 -9.63
C ASN A 554 11.88 -5.23 -10.00
N ASN A 555 11.62 -4.36 -10.97
CA ASN A 555 10.27 -4.04 -11.44
C ASN A 555 10.26 -3.42 -12.85
N PHE A 556 9.10 -2.96 -13.28
CA PHE A 556 8.93 -2.40 -14.61
C PHE A 556 9.66 -1.05 -14.80
N VAL A 557 9.90 -0.28 -13.74
CA VAL A 557 10.68 0.96 -13.80
C VAL A 557 12.14 0.68 -14.17
N ASP A 558 12.73 -0.40 -13.65
CA ASP A 558 14.10 -0.82 -14.01
C ASP A 558 14.19 -1.24 -15.49
N TYR A 559 13.15 -1.92 -16.00
CA TYR A 559 13.04 -2.26 -17.41
C TYR A 559 12.92 -0.99 -18.28
N ILE A 560 12.02 -0.06 -17.91
CA ILE A 560 11.85 1.22 -18.61
C ILE A 560 13.16 2.00 -18.62
N THR A 561 13.86 2.06 -17.48
CA THR A 561 15.15 2.74 -17.36
C THR A 561 16.17 2.11 -18.30
N SER A 562 16.27 0.78 -18.31
CA SER A 562 17.15 0.05 -19.22
C SER A 562 16.83 0.29 -20.69
N ALA A 563 15.55 0.36 -21.05
CA ALA A 563 15.06 0.60 -22.41
C ALA A 563 15.21 2.05 -22.87
N ARG A 564 15.09 3.02 -21.96
CA ARG A 564 15.29 4.46 -22.24
C ARG A 564 16.76 4.79 -22.43
N LEU A 565 17.64 4.15 -21.66
CA LEU A 565 19.10 4.32 -21.75
C LEU A 565 19.71 3.62 -22.96
N SER A 566 19.04 2.60 -23.52
CA SER A 566 19.52 1.94 -24.74
C SER A 566 19.02 2.69 -25.98
N ALA A 567 19.92 2.94 -26.94
CA ALA A 567 19.56 3.53 -28.23
C ALA A 567 18.79 2.55 -29.13
N VAL A 568 18.78 1.25 -28.80
CA VAL A 568 18.20 0.16 -29.58
C VAL A 568 17.45 -0.83 -28.69
N ASP A 569 16.77 -1.79 -29.29
CA ASP A 569 16.11 -2.88 -28.54
C ASP A 569 17.15 -3.91 -28.07
N PHE A 570 16.89 -4.53 -26.93
CA PHE A 570 17.77 -5.52 -26.30
C PHE A 570 17.08 -6.87 -26.07
N THR A 571 17.90 -7.90 -25.90
CA THR A 571 17.51 -9.22 -25.42
C THR A 571 18.05 -9.40 -24.00
N ALA A 572 17.20 -9.91 -23.10
CA ALA A 572 17.62 -10.36 -21.78
C ALA A 572 17.97 -11.85 -21.83
N MET A 573 19.18 -12.20 -21.42
CA MET A 573 19.65 -13.57 -21.32
C MET A 573 20.18 -13.87 -19.92
N GLY A 574 20.06 -15.11 -19.48
CA GLY A 574 20.71 -15.57 -18.26
C GLY A 574 22.21 -15.69 -18.41
N TYR A 575 22.81 -16.48 -17.51
CA TYR A 575 24.24 -16.66 -17.47
C TYR A 575 24.78 -17.39 -18.71
N PRO A 576 25.73 -16.80 -19.45
CA PRO A 576 26.30 -17.43 -20.62
C PRO A 576 27.06 -18.71 -20.20
N ARG A 577 26.71 -19.84 -20.80
CA ARG A 577 27.35 -21.15 -20.56
C ARG A 577 27.57 -21.91 -21.87
N GLY A 578 28.02 -21.20 -22.90
CA GLY A 578 28.18 -21.75 -24.27
C GLY A 578 26.93 -21.63 -25.15
N ARG A 579 25.80 -21.19 -24.60
CA ARG A 579 24.54 -20.92 -25.30
C ARG A 579 23.75 -19.82 -24.58
N PRO A 580 22.78 -19.18 -25.24
CA PRO A 580 21.89 -18.25 -24.55
C PRO A 580 20.96 -19.03 -23.61
N GLU A 581 21.10 -18.78 -22.31
CA GLU A 581 20.21 -19.31 -21.28
C GLU A 581 19.08 -18.30 -20.99
N PRO A 582 17.92 -18.74 -20.49
CA PRO A 582 16.84 -17.83 -20.10
C PRO A 582 17.26 -16.93 -18.93
N PRO A 583 16.65 -15.74 -18.78
CA PRO A 583 16.77 -14.93 -17.57
C PRO A 583 16.50 -15.74 -16.29
N ILE A 584 17.02 -15.28 -15.15
CA ILE A 584 17.02 -16.08 -13.91
C ILE A 584 16.16 -15.38 -12.86
N VAL A 585 15.31 -16.15 -12.18
CA VAL A 585 14.54 -15.64 -11.05
C VAL A 585 15.49 -15.41 -9.88
N SER A 586 15.34 -14.30 -9.18
CA SER A 586 16.16 -13.92 -8.04
C SER A 586 15.26 -13.31 -6.97
N ALA A 587 15.73 -13.31 -5.73
CA ALA A 587 15.09 -12.58 -4.64
C ALA A 587 16.14 -12.21 -3.60
N THR A 588 15.97 -11.05 -2.96
CA THR A 588 16.86 -10.65 -1.87
C THR A 588 16.44 -11.30 -0.56
N MET A 589 15.14 -11.33 -0.31
CA MET A 589 14.53 -11.86 0.91
C MET A 589 13.66 -13.08 0.61
N GLY A 590 13.58 -13.99 1.56
CA GLY A 590 12.67 -15.12 1.53
C GLY A 590 11.96 -15.32 2.86
N TYR A 591 10.94 -16.16 2.82
CA TYR A 591 10.13 -16.51 3.97
C TYR A 591 10.17 -18.01 4.20
N ALA A 592 10.43 -18.45 5.43
CA ALA A 592 10.54 -19.86 5.75
C ALA A 592 9.84 -20.22 7.06
N VAL A 593 9.61 -21.51 7.24
CA VAL A 593 9.02 -22.09 8.45
C VAL A 593 10.07 -22.93 9.14
N TYR A 594 10.13 -22.86 10.46
CA TYR A 594 10.96 -23.75 11.26
C TYR A 594 10.39 -25.18 11.25
N GLU A 595 11.22 -26.19 10.92
CA GLU A 595 10.83 -27.60 10.81
C GLU A 595 10.15 -28.12 12.09
N ASN A 596 10.56 -27.64 13.27
CA ASN A 596 9.98 -28.05 14.54
C ASN A 596 9.08 -26.99 15.18
N SER A 597 8.45 -26.11 14.39
CA SER A 597 7.45 -25.19 14.92
C SER A 597 6.38 -25.95 15.72
N ILE A 598 6.00 -25.41 16.88
CA ILE A 598 4.94 -26.01 17.71
C ILE A 598 3.54 -25.67 17.19
N PHE A 599 3.43 -24.83 16.15
CA PHE A 599 2.18 -24.40 15.53
C PHE A 599 2.22 -24.53 14.00
N PRO A 600 2.45 -25.75 13.45
CA PRO A 600 2.61 -25.97 12.01
C PRO A 600 1.42 -25.48 11.18
N ASP A 601 0.18 -25.74 11.63
CA ASP A 601 -1.03 -25.24 10.96
C ASP A 601 -1.07 -23.70 10.85
N GLY A 602 -0.49 -23.00 11.83
CA GLY A 602 -0.39 -21.54 11.82
C GLY A 602 0.70 -21.04 10.87
N ALA A 603 1.79 -21.79 10.77
CA ALA A 603 2.88 -21.50 9.85
C ALA A 603 2.47 -21.77 8.39
N ASP A 604 1.71 -22.82 8.11
CA ASP A 604 1.14 -23.08 6.78
C ASP A 604 0.22 -21.92 6.34
N LYS A 605 -0.65 -21.47 7.24
CA LYS A 605 -1.50 -20.27 7.00
C LYS A 605 -0.67 -19.02 6.70
N PHE A 606 0.51 -18.87 7.31
CA PHE A 606 1.39 -17.74 7.02
C PHE A 606 1.96 -17.82 5.59
N ILE A 607 2.37 -19.01 5.14
CA ILE A 607 2.81 -19.23 3.75
C ILE A 607 1.67 -18.95 2.75
N GLU A 608 0.46 -19.42 3.03
CA GLU A 608 -0.73 -19.10 2.22
C GLU A 608 -1.00 -17.59 2.18
N PHE A 609 -0.91 -16.93 3.34
CA PHE A 609 -1.15 -15.50 3.50
C PHE A 609 -0.18 -14.65 2.66
N LEU A 610 1.10 -15.01 2.60
CA LEU A 610 2.09 -14.32 1.76
C LEU A 610 1.75 -14.34 0.26
N MET A 611 1.01 -15.36 -0.20
CA MET A 611 0.54 -15.50 -1.59
C MET A 611 -0.88 -14.97 -1.81
N SER A 612 -1.55 -14.46 -0.76
CA SER A 612 -2.88 -13.86 -0.86
C SER A 612 -2.84 -12.51 -1.56
N ASP A 613 -3.97 -12.10 -2.14
CA ASP A 613 -4.08 -10.79 -2.78
C ASP A 613 -3.80 -9.64 -1.79
N THR A 614 -4.14 -9.81 -0.50
CA THR A 614 -3.81 -8.85 0.58
C THR A 614 -2.33 -8.49 0.60
N VAL A 615 -1.44 -9.48 0.48
CA VAL A 615 0.00 -9.25 0.48
C VAL A 615 0.50 -8.88 -0.91
N GLN A 616 0.06 -9.61 -1.94
CA GLN A 616 0.61 -9.51 -3.29
C GLN A 616 0.41 -8.13 -3.94
N PHE A 617 -0.65 -7.39 -3.60
CA PHE A 617 -0.86 -6.03 -4.08
C PHE A 617 -0.04 -4.95 -3.33
N LEU A 618 0.60 -5.31 -2.22
CA LEU A 618 1.37 -4.39 -1.36
C LEU A 618 2.88 -4.56 -1.51
N SER A 619 3.36 -4.84 -2.73
CA SER A 619 4.80 -5.04 -3.00
C SER A 619 5.67 -3.84 -2.63
N THR A 620 5.14 -2.61 -2.68
CA THR A 620 5.83 -1.41 -2.20
C THR A 620 6.22 -1.52 -0.71
N ALA A 621 5.31 -2.03 0.13
CA ALA A 621 5.50 -2.09 1.58
C ALA A 621 6.30 -3.32 2.05
N PHE A 622 6.22 -4.43 1.30
CA PHE A 622 6.79 -5.72 1.73
C PHE A 622 7.98 -6.20 0.91
N ALA A 623 8.30 -5.54 -0.20
CA ALA A 623 9.42 -5.92 -1.04
C ALA A 623 9.97 -4.77 -1.91
N ASN A 624 9.77 -3.52 -1.52
CA ASN A 624 10.29 -2.35 -2.25
C ASN A 624 9.97 -2.39 -3.76
N ASP A 625 8.72 -2.68 -4.08
CA ASP A 625 8.20 -2.81 -5.44
C ASP A 625 8.74 -4.00 -6.25
N ASP A 626 9.37 -5.01 -5.65
CA ASP A 626 9.72 -6.26 -6.36
C ASP A 626 8.46 -6.91 -7.00
N ILE A 627 8.69 -7.75 -8.01
CA ILE A 627 7.63 -8.34 -8.83
C ILE A 627 6.82 -9.34 -8.00
N PRO A 628 5.50 -9.16 -7.82
CA PRO A 628 4.67 -10.14 -7.13
C PRO A 628 4.47 -11.41 -7.96
N VAL A 629 4.36 -12.57 -7.30
CA VAL A 629 4.08 -13.85 -7.98
C VAL A 629 2.63 -13.96 -8.48
N SER A 630 1.70 -13.16 -7.95
CA SER A 630 0.34 -13.03 -8.49
C SER A 630 0.34 -12.29 -9.82
N ARG A 631 -0.20 -12.90 -10.87
CA ARG A 631 -0.30 -12.27 -12.20
C ARG A 631 -1.20 -11.02 -12.16
N SER A 632 -2.24 -11.02 -11.33
CA SER A 632 -3.15 -9.87 -11.20
C SER A 632 -2.42 -8.67 -10.59
N ALA A 633 -1.69 -8.90 -9.49
CA ALA A 633 -0.89 -7.87 -8.85
C ALA A 633 0.23 -7.35 -9.76
N MET A 634 0.96 -8.25 -10.45
CA MET A 634 2.03 -7.87 -11.38
C MET A 634 1.49 -6.99 -12.52
N ASN A 635 0.37 -7.38 -13.14
CA ASN A 635 -0.23 -6.60 -14.22
C ASN A 635 -0.69 -5.22 -13.73
N THR A 636 -1.19 -5.13 -12.51
CA THR A 636 -1.59 -3.86 -11.90
C THR A 636 -0.37 -2.98 -11.62
N GLN A 637 0.68 -3.54 -11.04
CA GLN A 637 1.95 -2.85 -10.81
C GLN A 637 2.55 -2.30 -12.12
N ILE A 638 2.60 -3.11 -13.18
CA ILE A 638 3.09 -2.68 -14.51
C ILE A 638 2.30 -1.49 -15.04
N ARG A 639 0.95 -1.54 -14.98
CA ARG A 639 0.09 -0.44 -15.45
C ARG A 639 0.31 0.84 -14.66
N THR A 640 0.35 0.75 -13.33
CA THR A 640 0.60 1.90 -12.44
C THR A 640 1.96 2.54 -12.74
N MET A 641 3.01 1.73 -12.89
CA MET A 641 4.36 2.22 -13.21
C MET A 641 4.45 2.81 -14.63
N ALA A 642 3.75 2.23 -15.61
CA ALA A 642 3.66 2.74 -16.98
C ALA A 642 3.00 4.12 -17.02
N GLN A 643 1.89 4.29 -16.31
CA GLN A 643 1.19 5.57 -16.21
C GLN A 643 2.07 6.64 -15.57
N ARG A 644 2.65 6.36 -14.39
CA ARG A 644 3.57 7.28 -13.70
C ARG A 644 4.70 7.74 -14.62
N SER A 645 5.28 6.80 -15.37
CA SER A 645 6.40 7.09 -16.29
C SER A 645 6.03 7.95 -17.51
N GLN A 646 4.76 7.94 -17.94
CA GLN A 646 4.26 8.79 -19.02
C GLN A 646 3.89 10.20 -18.51
N GLU A 647 3.39 10.31 -17.27
CA GLU A 647 3.08 11.59 -16.64
C GLU A 647 4.34 12.40 -16.31
N THR A 648 5.43 11.72 -15.96
CA THR A 648 6.74 12.34 -15.65
C THR A 648 7.65 12.49 -16.87
N ASP A 649 7.12 12.71 -18.08
CA ASP A 649 7.93 13.01 -19.28
C ASP A 649 8.81 14.28 -19.14
N SER A 650 8.80 14.94 -17.97
CA SER A 650 9.72 15.99 -17.53
C SER A 650 10.92 15.53 -16.67
N GLY A 651 11.11 14.23 -16.42
CA GLY A 651 12.33 13.71 -15.80
C GLY A 651 12.10 12.50 -14.89
N ILE A 652 12.64 11.35 -15.28
CA ILE A 652 12.82 10.22 -14.36
C ILE A 652 13.89 10.64 -13.34
N ILE A 653 13.52 10.78 -12.07
CA ILE A 653 14.49 10.68 -10.98
C ILE A 653 14.79 9.19 -10.83
N THR A 654 15.91 8.74 -11.40
CA THR A 654 16.45 7.42 -11.12
C THR A 654 16.87 7.34 -9.65
N ARG A 655 16.83 6.15 -9.02
CA ARG A 655 17.71 5.84 -7.88
C ARG A 655 19.16 6.03 -8.38
N GLY A 656 19.68 7.25 -8.29
CA GLY A 656 20.97 7.62 -8.89
C GLY A 656 21.06 9.02 -9.49
N GLY A 657 19.96 9.75 -9.67
CA GLY A 657 19.99 11.21 -9.92
C GLY A 657 20.52 11.67 -11.30
N ILE A 658 20.49 10.84 -12.35
CA ILE A 658 20.91 11.27 -13.69
C ILE A 658 19.75 12.00 -14.40
N ASN A 659 19.88 13.31 -14.56
CA ASN A 659 19.01 14.16 -15.39
C ASN A 659 19.69 14.41 -16.74
N GLU A 660 19.38 13.62 -17.76
CA GLU A 660 19.74 13.93 -19.14
C GLU A 660 18.53 13.72 -20.06
N SER A 661 17.74 14.79 -20.26
CA SER A 661 16.52 14.78 -21.07
C SER A 661 16.74 14.56 -22.57
N ASP A 662 17.96 14.81 -23.07
CA ASP A 662 18.22 14.93 -24.51
C ASP A 662 18.60 13.60 -25.19
N TYR A 663 18.83 12.53 -24.41
CA TYR A 663 19.31 11.23 -24.91
C TYR A 663 18.36 10.05 -24.64
N LEU A 664 17.19 10.28 -24.05
CA LEU A 664 16.28 9.20 -23.67
C LEU A 664 15.28 8.87 -24.77
N ARG A 665 15.15 7.57 -25.08
CA ARG A 665 14.10 7.06 -25.98
C ARG A 665 12.71 7.35 -25.39
N PRO A 666 11.75 7.88 -26.16
CA PRO A 666 10.39 8.15 -25.65
C PRO A 666 9.67 6.84 -25.29
N PHE A 667 8.74 6.92 -24.32
CA PHE A 667 7.91 5.77 -23.96
C PHE A 667 7.03 5.36 -25.16
N PRO A 668 6.99 4.07 -25.53
CA PRO A 668 6.25 3.63 -26.72
C PRO A 668 4.75 3.67 -26.48
N THR A 669 3.98 4.00 -27.52
CA THR A 669 2.52 4.09 -27.45
C THR A 669 1.81 2.75 -27.68
N ASP A 670 2.54 1.69 -28.04
CA ASP A 670 2.00 0.40 -28.51
C ASP A 670 2.15 -0.75 -27.50
N GLN A 671 2.40 -0.46 -26.23
CA GLN A 671 2.62 -1.44 -25.14
C GLN A 671 3.76 -2.44 -25.38
N SER A 672 4.62 -2.22 -26.38
CA SER A 672 5.75 -3.12 -26.69
C SER A 672 6.66 -3.38 -25.50
N TRP A 673 6.89 -2.36 -24.65
CA TRP A 673 7.69 -2.49 -23.43
C TRP A 673 7.03 -3.36 -22.37
N GLU A 674 5.72 -3.25 -22.17
CA GLU A 674 5.00 -4.12 -21.24
C GLU A 674 5.06 -5.59 -21.71
N ALA A 675 4.86 -5.82 -23.01
CA ALA A 675 4.95 -7.15 -23.60
C ALA A 675 6.36 -7.74 -23.46
N GLY A 676 7.40 -6.95 -23.73
CA GLY A 676 8.80 -7.35 -23.56
C GLY A 676 9.14 -7.73 -22.11
N PHE A 677 8.72 -6.91 -21.14
CA PHE A 677 8.95 -7.20 -19.73
C PHE A 677 8.23 -8.47 -19.26
N LYS A 678 6.96 -8.65 -19.64
CA LYS A 678 6.21 -9.89 -19.34
C LYS A 678 6.86 -11.12 -19.97
N GLN A 679 7.37 -11.00 -21.20
CA GLN A 679 8.09 -12.09 -21.86
C GLN A 679 9.35 -12.49 -21.09
N ILE A 680 10.14 -11.51 -20.60
CA ILE A 680 11.31 -11.76 -19.77
C ILE A 680 10.90 -12.57 -18.53
N ILE A 681 9.88 -12.13 -17.82
CA ILE A 681 9.36 -12.78 -16.61
C ILE A 681 8.86 -14.20 -16.90
N ASP A 682 8.00 -14.38 -17.91
CA ASP A 682 7.43 -15.68 -18.26
C ASP A 682 8.50 -16.68 -18.75
N SER A 683 9.58 -16.18 -19.34
CA SER A 683 10.70 -17.01 -19.80
C SER A 683 11.71 -17.36 -18.71
N ALA A 684 11.69 -16.63 -17.59
CA ALA A 684 12.69 -16.76 -16.54
C ALA A 684 12.68 -18.16 -15.92
N LYS A 685 13.87 -18.72 -15.71
CA LYS A 685 14.06 -20.09 -15.22
C LYS A 685 15.29 -20.23 -14.34
N GLY A 686 15.14 -21.06 -13.31
CA GLY A 686 16.16 -21.27 -12.30
C GLY A 686 16.15 -20.15 -11.27
N PHE A 687 16.93 -20.33 -10.22
CA PHE A 687 16.96 -19.42 -9.09
C PHE A 687 18.38 -18.99 -8.78
N TYR A 688 18.62 -17.68 -8.81
CA TYR A 688 19.86 -17.09 -8.35
C TYR A 688 19.80 -16.93 -6.84
N ILE A 689 20.85 -17.39 -6.16
CA ILE A 689 21.02 -17.23 -4.72
C ILE A 689 22.07 -16.12 -4.53
N PRO A 690 21.65 -14.90 -4.17
CA PRO A 690 22.57 -13.85 -3.78
C PRO A 690 23.43 -14.34 -2.62
N ASP A 691 24.71 -14.03 -2.67
CA ASP A 691 25.62 -14.33 -1.57
C ASP A 691 26.38 -13.07 -1.23
N LEU A 692 25.84 -12.38 -0.24
CA LEU A 692 26.36 -11.11 0.21
C LEU A 692 27.80 -11.23 0.71
N TYR A 693 28.16 -12.34 1.36
CA TYR A 693 29.52 -12.51 1.84
C TYR A 693 30.51 -12.71 0.69
N LEU A 694 30.14 -13.51 -0.31
CA LEU A 694 30.96 -13.66 -1.51
C LEU A 694 31.08 -12.34 -2.27
N GLN A 695 29.99 -11.59 -2.43
CA GLN A 695 30.00 -10.28 -3.06
C GLN A 695 30.93 -9.31 -2.32
N ILE A 696 30.87 -9.26 -0.99
CA ILE A 696 31.77 -8.45 -0.16
C ILE A 696 33.25 -8.83 -0.40
N ILE A 697 33.59 -10.12 -0.47
CA ILE A 697 34.96 -10.56 -0.79
C ILE A 697 35.41 -10.01 -2.15
N PHE A 698 34.54 -10.10 -3.17
CA PHE A 698 34.86 -9.56 -4.49
C PHE A 698 35.06 -8.05 -4.45
N ASP A 699 34.14 -7.30 -3.82
CA ASP A 699 34.23 -5.84 -3.76
C ASP A 699 35.49 -5.38 -2.99
N GLU A 700 35.79 -5.98 -1.84
CA GLU A 700 36.99 -5.67 -1.04
C GLU A 700 38.30 -5.89 -1.81
N GLU A 701 38.38 -6.94 -2.63
CA GLU A 701 39.61 -7.28 -3.36
C GLU A 701 39.71 -6.60 -4.73
N MET A 702 38.58 -6.32 -5.38
CA MET A 702 38.54 -5.63 -6.66
C MET A 702 38.80 -4.14 -6.54
N ILE A 703 38.38 -3.48 -5.46
CA ILE A 703 38.60 -2.02 -5.29
C ILE A 703 40.09 -1.63 -5.43
N PRO A 704 41.05 -2.25 -4.70
CA PRO A 704 42.47 -1.94 -4.85
C PRO A 704 43.03 -2.23 -6.26
N PHE A 705 42.50 -3.23 -6.95
CA PHE A 705 42.87 -3.51 -8.35
C PHE A 705 42.40 -2.39 -9.27
N ILE A 706 41.14 -1.96 -9.13
CA ILE A 706 40.52 -0.91 -9.95
C ILE A 706 41.28 0.42 -9.81
N VAL A 707 41.74 0.77 -8.61
CA VAL A 707 42.52 2.01 -8.38
C VAL A 707 44.02 1.86 -8.70
N GLY A 708 44.46 0.69 -9.20
CA GLY A 708 45.84 0.42 -9.59
C GLY A 708 46.81 0.15 -8.44
N GLU A 709 46.31 -0.15 -7.24
CA GLU A 709 47.12 -0.48 -6.06
C GLU A 709 47.59 -1.95 -6.03
N LYS A 710 46.88 -2.86 -6.71
CA LYS A 710 47.22 -4.28 -6.87
C LYS A 710 47.30 -4.69 -8.33
N THR A 711 48.15 -5.66 -8.67
CA THR A 711 48.13 -6.27 -10.02
C THR A 711 46.97 -7.27 -10.18
N ALA A 712 46.69 -7.66 -11.43
CA ALA A 712 45.70 -8.71 -11.73
C ALA A 712 46.08 -10.03 -11.03
N GLU A 713 47.37 -10.41 -11.07
CA GLU A 713 47.87 -11.64 -10.45
C GLU A 713 47.76 -11.62 -8.92
N GLU A 714 48.08 -10.48 -8.29
CA GLU A 714 47.94 -10.32 -6.85
C GLU A 714 46.47 -10.44 -6.41
N THR A 715 45.58 -9.80 -7.16
CA THR A 715 44.13 -9.80 -6.90
C THR A 715 43.54 -11.19 -7.09
N ALA A 716 43.86 -11.86 -8.20
CA ALA A 716 43.48 -13.24 -8.49
C ALA A 716 43.93 -14.21 -7.40
N ALA A 717 45.17 -14.10 -6.92
CA ALA A 717 45.70 -14.96 -5.87
C ALA A 717 44.96 -14.77 -4.53
N ILE A 718 44.61 -13.52 -4.16
CA ILE A 718 43.86 -13.25 -2.92
C ILE A 718 42.42 -13.74 -3.05
N LEU A 719 41.76 -13.47 -4.18
CA LEU A 719 40.40 -13.96 -4.46
C LEU A 719 40.34 -15.48 -4.42
N GLN A 720 41.26 -16.18 -5.08
CA GLN A 720 41.34 -17.64 -5.04
C GLN A 720 41.45 -18.17 -3.60
N SER A 721 42.29 -17.53 -2.78
CA SER A 721 42.46 -17.91 -1.38
C SER A 721 41.17 -17.70 -0.57
N ARG A 722 40.63 -16.48 -0.57
CA ARG A 722 39.47 -16.10 0.26
C ARG A 722 38.20 -16.83 -0.18
N VAL A 723 37.90 -16.80 -1.48
CA VAL A 723 36.71 -17.47 -2.04
C VAL A 723 36.84 -18.97 -1.92
N GLY A 724 38.02 -19.53 -2.24
CA GLY A 724 38.29 -20.97 -2.14
C GLY A 724 38.07 -21.52 -0.73
N ILE A 725 38.54 -20.81 0.30
CA ILE A 725 38.28 -21.17 1.70
C ILE A 725 36.77 -21.14 1.99
N TYR A 726 36.10 -20.04 1.65
CA TYR A 726 34.69 -19.85 1.94
C TYR A 726 33.78 -20.92 1.31
N VAL A 727 33.99 -21.26 0.03
CA VAL A 727 33.17 -22.29 -0.64
C VAL A 727 33.51 -23.70 -0.17
N ALA A 728 34.76 -23.97 0.23
CA ALA A 728 35.15 -25.27 0.76
C ALA A 728 34.53 -25.54 2.14
N GLU A 729 34.39 -24.51 2.99
CA GLU A 729 33.74 -24.62 4.30
C GLU A 729 32.23 -24.87 4.22
N ARG A 730 31.59 -24.52 3.10
CA ARG A 730 30.15 -24.73 2.86
C ARG A 730 29.80 -26.02 2.12
N ALA A 731 30.76 -26.62 1.40
CA ALA A 731 30.55 -27.87 0.67
C ALA A 731 30.63 -29.14 1.56
N SER A 732 30.95 -28.98 2.85
CA SER A 732 31.09 -30.04 3.86
C SER A 732 29.90 -30.11 4.80
#